data_AF-A0A4Q4WKF0-F1
#
_entry.id   AF-A0A4Q4WKF0-F1
#
_cell.length_a   1.000
_cell.length_b   1.000
_cell.length_c   1.000
_cell.angle_alpha   90.00
_cell.angle_beta   90.00
_cell.angle_gamma   90.00
#
_symmetry.space_group_name_H-M   'P 1'
#
loop_
_entity.id
_entity.type
_entity.pdbx_description
1 polymer ?
#
loop_
_entity_poly.entity_id
_entity_poly.type
_entity_poly.pdbx_seq_one_letter_code
_entity_poly.pdbx_strand_id
1 'polypeptide(L)'
;MRLINVKTKKLEEFFGHEIRPYAILSHTWGNDREELNFRNVEEGEIDKPGIGSVKFRGCCREAEKDGLGYVWIDTCCINKDSSRELEEAINSMFRWYERASVCYAYLSDVPNDNPRKHGSKFRTSRWFERGWTLQELLAPKQVRFYNSEWHCLGTKANLCSIVEKTTGISRQFLQGIAELRTASVAQRMSWAARRHTKREEDLAYCLLGIFDVSMGMRYGEGGDKAFFRLQEEIMKITRDDSILAWGLGVKEPSTSDSARITAGRILAAAPSDFTNSGQIVSRQGSSTSLHSLDISGGRLRICLSLLTTSASQAIGLLQCGPEHDTQQVVGIPLAKMTSGSSDEYVRPRGWHSVLQPITAPNASPKLIHIMIDSESKESTEVNQQHWSYDDDGFAEVNLDLVDVTPRSCWDEERALITSTIEPNGTTHQILARFRHSEEGSPDFVIMLKQQGAYTEAQYCVMICCRNISLEELAGKLQYVMRKASGKRSASNKLLHLHVTLEPVPKQPMFIIRPEAMPHPPDVTIDATVELQKLESMEGETPLQWATERGHEAVVRRLLEAGANVYAGDKDGRTALSYAAEGGQEAIVQLLLKSSQMSLRWAVETGDVEVVKLLLDRGADVAVAYTDGWTPLIAASSKGHIDVVRLLLATNRVNADLKDSKFGQSPLSWATANGYEAVVQLLLDTGKVDINSRDNSGRTPLQWAAERGYETIVRLLLKEGAVTCTHRQTLEGHGDFVFGVAFSPDRRTLASASRDKTVRLWDAANGTYRQTLKGHDSWIYGIAFSPNGKTLASASGDKTVRLWDVASGAHRQTLKGHDNAVWTVAFSPDGKTLASASGDNTVRLWNAASGAYRQTLEGHSNEVISVAFSPDGRTLASASYDKTVRLWDAASGAYRQTLEGHGNKVLAVAFSPDGRTLASASYDKTVRLWDAASGACRQTLEGHGIYVHGVAFSPDGKTLASASHDKTVRLWDTASGAHRQTLGGHGLYVHGIAFSPDGKMFASASGNNNTVRLWDVAISNI
;
A
#
# COMPACT_ATOMS: atom_id res chain seq x y z
N MET A 1 21.74 -12.07 18.06
CA MET A 1 20.91 -13.24 17.67
C MET A 1 21.74 -14.48 17.92
N ARG A 2 21.18 -15.52 18.56
CA ARG A 2 21.88 -16.80 18.71
C ARG A 2 21.48 -17.75 17.61
N LEU A 3 22.44 -18.48 17.06
CA LEU A 3 22.22 -19.53 16.07
C LEU A 3 22.85 -20.82 16.57
N ILE A 4 22.28 -21.95 16.18
CA ILE A 4 22.86 -23.27 16.43
C ILE A 4 23.77 -23.61 15.26
N ASN A 5 25.02 -23.92 15.53
CA ASN A 5 25.94 -24.44 14.53
C ASN A 5 25.55 -25.88 14.16
N VAL A 6 25.30 -26.11 12.87
CA VAL A 6 24.78 -27.38 12.36
C VAL A 6 25.75 -28.54 12.59
N LYS A 7 27.07 -28.29 12.63
CA LYS A 7 28.08 -29.34 12.84
C LYS A 7 28.29 -29.64 14.32
N THR A 8 28.48 -28.61 15.12
CA THR A 8 28.83 -28.76 16.56
C THR A 8 27.61 -28.93 17.45
N LYS A 9 26.41 -28.59 16.96
CA LYS A 9 25.13 -28.53 17.71
C LYS A 9 25.13 -27.54 18.88
N LYS A 10 26.11 -26.63 18.93
CA LYS A 10 26.24 -25.61 19.98
C LYS A 10 25.64 -24.28 19.56
N LEU A 11 25.21 -23.50 20.54
CA LEU A 11 24.77 -22.12 20.37
C LEU A 11 25.98 -21.19 20.15
N GLU A 12 25.86 -20.30 19.17
CA GLU A 12 26.83 -19.25 18.85
C GLU A 12 26.08 -17.91 18.74
N GLU A 13 26.64 -16.84 19.31
CA GLU A 13 26.04 -15.52 19.29
C GLU A 13 26.60 -14.64 18.17
N PHE A 14 25.69 -13.93 17.49
CA PHE A 14 26.03 -13.04 16.38
C PHE A 14 25.43 -11.64 16.58
N PHE A 15 26.20 -10.61 16.22
CA PHE A 15 25.81 -9.21 16.34
C PHE A 15 25.83 -8.50 14.97
N GLY A 16 24.77 -7.73 14.66
CA GLY A 16 24.73 -6.85 13.49
C GLY A 16 24.99 -7.55 12.14
N HIS A 17 26.02 -7.09 11.43
CA HIS A 17 26.37 -7.54 10.07
C HIS A 17 27.10 -8.90 10.02
N GLU A 18 27.44 -9.47 11.18
CA GLU A 18 28.18 -10.74 11.27
C GLU A 18 27.29 -11.99 11.19
N ILE A 19 25.97 -11.81 11.09
CA ILE A 19 25.01 -12.92 11.03
C ILE A 19 25.25 -13.72 9.75
N ARG A 20 25.75 -14.94 9.90
CA ARG A 20 25.99 -15.90 8.83
C ARG A 20 24.66 -16.35 8.21
N PRO A 21 24.63 -16.80 6.93
CA PRO A 21 23.43 -17.42 6.36
C PRO A 21 22.93 -18.60 7.20
N TYR A 22 21.64 -18.61 7.50
CA TYR A 22 21.02 -19.61 8.36
C TYR A 22 19.65 -20.05 7.82
N ALA A 23 19.25 -21.26 8.21
CA ALA A 23 17.89 -21.75 8.06
C ALA A 23 17.10 -21.54 9.35
N ILE A 24 15.78 -21.49 9.26
CA ILE A 24 14.89 -21.50 10.42
C ILE A 24 14.04 -22.76 10.42
N LEU A 25 13.92 -23.40 11.59
CA LEU A 25 12.82 -24.34 11.83
C LEU A 25 11.59 -23.57 12.28
N SER A 26 10.51 -23.67 11.51
CA SER A 26 9.22 -23.12 11.87
C SER A 26 8.63 -23.86 13.08
N HIS A 27 7.95 -23.12 13.94
CA HIS A 27 7.39 -23.64 15.18
C HIS A 27 6.09 -24.42 14.92
N THR A 28 5.72 -25.34 15.82
CA THR A 28 4.59 -26.25 15.61
C THR A 28 3.77 -26.47 16.88
N TRP A 29 2.51 -26.90 16.73
CA TRP A 29 1.62 -27.17 17.85
C TRP A 29 1.90 -28.57 18.45
N GLY A 30 2.84 -28.63 19.39
CA GLY A 30 3.18 -29.83 20.16
C GLY A 30 3.03 -29.66 21.68
N ASN A 31 3.27 -30.76 22.40
CA ASN A 31 3.44 -30.74 23.84
C ASN A 31 4.79 -30.07 24.17
N ASP A 32 4.79 -28.95 24.89
CA ASP A 32 6.01 -28.19 25.19
C ASP A 32 7.04 -29.02 25.97
N ARG A 33 6.59 -30.06 26.69
CA ARG A 33 7.46 -30.98 27.43
C ARG A 33 8.32 -31.87 26.53
N GLU A 34 7.91 -32.07 25.28
CA GLU A 34 8.60 -32.90 24.29
C GLU A 34 9.52 -32.09 23.36
N GLU A 35 9.47 -30.77 23.44
CA GLU A 35 10.36 -29.89 22.69
C GLU A 35 11.71 -29.72 23.39
N LEU A 36 12.75 -29.44 22.60
CA LEU A 36 14.03 -29.02 23.13
C LEU A 36 13.98 -27.52 23.43
N ASN A 37 14.47 -27.12 24.59
CA ASN A 37 14.53 -25.72 24.99
C ASN A 37 15.98 -25.19 25.01
N PHE A 38 16.14 -23.90 25.29
CA PHE A 38 17.42 -23.22 25.36
C PHE A 38 18.44 -23.93 26.28
N ARG A 39 18.03 -24.30 27.50
CA ARG A 39 18.91 -24.99 28.47
C ARG A 39 19.39 -26.34 27.95
N ASN A 40 18.50 -27.10 27.30
CA ASN A 40 18.89 -28.40 26.73
C ASN A 40 20.02 -28.27 25.70
N VAL A 41 20.02 -27.23 24.86
CA VAL A 41 21.08 -27.03 23.86
C VAL A 41 22.35 -26.45 24.49
N GLU A 42 22.21 -25.57 25.48
CA GLU A 42 23.32 -24.99 26.24
C GLU A 42 24.10 -26.06 27.04
N GLU A 43 23.38 -26.99 27.68
CA GLU A 43 23.93 -28.09 28.46
C GLU A 43 24.35 -29.30 27.60
N GLY A 44 24.01 -29.29 26.29
CA GLY A 44 24.33 -30.36 25.35
C GLY A 44 23.41 -31.59 25.42
N GLU A 45 22.29 -31.50 26.14
CA GLU A 45 21.27 -32.55 26.29
C GLU A 45 20.29 -32.63 25.10
N ILE A 46 20.81 -32.81 23.88
CA ILE A 46 20.01 -32.78 22.65
C ILE A 46 19.30 -34.12 22.32
N ASP A 47 19.66 -35.21 22.99
CA ASP A 47 19.12 -36.56 22.77
C ASP A 47 18.00 -36.94 23.75
N LYS A 48 17.07 -36.01 23.96
CA LYS A 48 15.85 -36.23 24.75
C LYS A 48 14.80 -37.05 23.98
N PRO A 49 14.12 -38.02 24.62
CA PRO A 49 12.97 -38.71 24.02
C PRO A 49 11.85 -37.71 23.72
N GLY A 50 11.31 -37.76 22.49
CA GLY A 50 10.21 -36.89 22.06
C GLY A 50 10.42 -36.28 20.68
N ILE A 51 9.41 -35.57 20.20
CA ILE A 51 9.40 -35.00 18.85
C ILE A 51 10.45 -33.88 18.68
N GLY A 52 10.87 -33.22 19.76
CA GLY A 52 11.85 -32.14 19.73
C GLY A 52 13.22 -32.56 19.18
N SER A 53 13.75 -33.71 19.61
CA SER A 53 15.04 -34.20 19.12
C SER A 53 14.98 -34.67 17.66
N VAL A 54 13.84 -35.23 17.24
CA VAL A 54 13.57 -35.57 15.83
C VAL A 54 13.56 -34.32 14.95
N LYS A 55 12.85 -33.27 15.39
CA LYS A 55 12.79 -31.98 14.70
C LYS A 55 14.16 -31.31 14.58
N PHE A 56 14.89 -31.24 15.69
CA PHE A 56 16.21 -30.62 15.76
C PHE A 56 17.21 -31.30 14.83
N ARG A 57 17.29 -32.64 14.89
CA ARG A 57 18.19 -33.42 14.02
C ARG A 57 17.78 -33.31 12.55
N GLY A 58 16.48 -33.37 12.25
CA GLY A 58 15.98 -33.21 10.88
C GLY A 58 16.30 -31.83 10.30
N CYS A 59 16.04 -30.77 11.06
CA CYS A 59 16.37 -29.39 10.66
C CYS A 59 17.85 -29.23 10.35
N CYS A 60 18.73 -29.73 11.23
CA CYS A 60 20.17 -29.67 11.00
C CYS A 60 20.60 -30.44 9.75
N ARG A 61 20.03 -31.64 9.50
CA ARG A 61 20.36 -32.43 8.30
C ARG A 61 19.94 -31.71 7.03
N GLU A 62 18.75 -31.11 7.02
CA GLU A 62 18.27 -30.37 5.84
C GLU A 62 19.08 -29.08 5.62
N ALA A 63 19.44 -28.37 6.69
CA ALA A 63 20.34 -27.21 6.60
C ALA A 63 21.71 -27.60 6.04
N GLU A 64 22.27 -28.74 6.45
CA GLU A 64 23.54 -29.24 5.92
C GLU A 64 23.43 -29.59 4.42
N LYS A 65 22.33 -30.23 4.00
CA LYS A 65 22.07 -30.50 2.57
C LYS A 65 21.95 -29.21 1.74
N ASP A 66 21.42 -28.15 2.33
CA ASP A 66 21.31 -26.83 1.71
C ASP A 66 22.61 -26.02 1.77
N GLY A 67 23.69 -26.56 2.37
CA GLY A 67 24.97 -25.86 2.53
C GLY A 67 24.96 -24.76 3.59
N LEU A 68 24.00 -24.78 4.51
CA LEU A 68 23.86 -23.80 5.59
C LEU A 68 24.56 -24.30 6.86
N GLY A 69 25.48 -23.50 7.38
CA GLY A 69 26.24 -23.83 8.60
C GLY A 69 25.49 -23.59 9.90
N TYR A 70 24.36 -22.88 9.85
CA TYR A 70 23.63 -22.41 11.02
C TYR A 70 22.12 -22.58 10.89
N VAL A 71 21.47 -22.88 12.01
CA VAL A 71 20.00 -22.92 12.12
C VAL A 71 19.51 -22.11 13.31
N TRP A 72 18.33 -21.54 13.19
CA TRP A 72 17.62 -20.90 14.29
C TRP A 72 16.33 -21.65 14.58
N ILE A 73 16.07 -21.89 15.86
CA ILE A 73 14.90 -22.61 16.38
C ILE A 73 14.44 -21.84 17.60
N ASP A 74 13.20 -21.33 17.59
CA ASP A 74 12.69 -20.39 18.60
C ASP A 74 12.81 -20.92 20.04
N THR A 75 12.49 -22.19 20.27
CA THR A 75 12.56 -22.82 21.59
C THR A 75 13.98 -23.00 22.10
N CYS A 76 14.94 -23.14 21.19
CA CYS A 76 16.33 -23.48 21.50
C CYS A 76 17.26 -22.25 21.52
N CYS A 77 16.94 -21.22 20.74
CA CYS A 77 17.81 -20.05 20.56
C CYS A 77 17.42 -18.87 21.46
N ILE A 78 16.20 -18.89 22.04
CA ILE A 78 15.69 -17.85 22.94
C ILE A 78 15.62 -18.39 24.37
N ASN A 79 16.23 -17.69 25.30
CA ASN A 79 16.05 -17.93 26.72
C ASN A 79 14.71 -17.34 27.17
N LYS A 80 13.67 -18.19 27.20
CA LYS A 80 12.30 -17.80 27.58
C LYS A 80 12.15 -17.45 29.07
N ASP A 81 13.15 -17.74 29.90
CA ASP A 81 13.17 -17.32 31.32
C ASP A 81 13.58 -15.84 31.47
N SER A 82 14.25 -15.27 30.47
CA SER A 82 14.59 -13.84 30.40
C SER A 82 13.47 -13.06 29.72
N SER A 83 12.67 -12.34 30.51
CA SER A 83 11.56 -11.53 29.99
C SER A 83 12.03 -10.49 28.96
N ARG A 84 13.18 -9.85 29.22
CA ARG A 84 13.81 -8.89 28.32
C ARG A 84 14.18 -9.53 26.98
N GLU A 85 14.83 -10.69 27.02
CA GLU A 85 15.24 -11.37 25.80
C GLU A 85 14.04 -11.89 25.00
N LEU A 86 13.05 -12.44 25.69
CA LEU A 86 11.81 -12.88 25.08
C LEU A 86 11.11 -11.72 24.36
N GLU A 87 11.05 -10.54 24.99
CA GLU A 87 10.50 -9.32 24.39
C GLU A 87 11.31 -8.84 23.18
N GLU A 88 12.64 -8.78 23.29
CA GLU A 88 13.53 -8.41 22.18
C GLU A 88 13.39 -9.39 21.01
N ALA A 89 13.27 -10.69 21.31
CA ALA A 89 13.12 -11.74 20.32
C ALA A 89 11.79 -11.65 19.58
N ILE A 90 10.68 -11.49 20.29
CA ILE A 90 9.36 -11.37 19.66
C ILE A 90 9.28 -10.15 18.75
N ASN A 91 9.79 -8.99 19.18
CA ASN A 91 9.83 -7.77 18.36
C ASN A 91 10.83 -7.85 17.18
N SER A 92 11.70 -8.86 17.15
CA SER A 92 12.69 -9.06 16.09
C SER A 92 12.39 -10.27 15.18
N MET A 93 11.47 -11.13 15.60
CA MET A 93 11.28 -12.46 15.02
C MET A 93 10.94 -12.41 13.53
N PHE A 94 10.05 -11.50 13.12
CA PHE A 94 9.68 -11.32 11.73
C PHE A 94 10.88 -10.95 10.85
N ARG A 95 11.75 -10.04 11.32
CA ARG A 95 12.98 -9.65 10.62
C ARG A 95 13.97 -10.81 10.53
N TRP A 96 13.99 -11.70 11.52
CA TRP A 96 14.78 -12.93 11.46
C TRP A 96 14.23 -13.90 10.40
N TYR A 97 12.92 -14.12 10.38
CA TYR A 97 12.27 -14.91 9.34
C TYR A 97 12.48 -14.35 7.92
N GLU A 98 12.41 -13.03 7.74
CA GLU A 98 12.65 -12.36 6.46
C GLU A 98 14.08 -12.54 5.95
N ARG A 99 15.07 -12.54 6.86
CA ARG A 99 16.50 -12.69 6.54
C ARG A 99 16.96 -14.14 6.43
N ALA A 100 16.14 -15.10 6.84
CA ALA A 100 16.48 -16.52 6.75
C ALA A 100 16.63 -16.95 5.29
N SER A 101 17.60 -17.83 5.02
CA SER A 101 17.82 -18.37 3.67
C SER A 101 16.66 -19.29 3.27
N VAL A 102 16.15 -20.05 4.23
CA VAL A 102 15.01 -20.95 4.08
C VAL A 102 14.34 -21.18 5.43
N CYS A 103 13.02 -21.31 5.42
CA CYS A 103 12.23 -21.77 6.56
C CYS A 103 11.72 -23.20 6.30
N TYR A 104 12.04 -24.12 7.20
CA TYR A 104 11.54 -25.49 7.18
C TYR A 104 10.29 -25.59 8.06
N ALA A 105 9.13 -25.82 7.46
CA ALA A 105 7.88 -26.06 8.16
C ALA A 105 7.69 -27.56 8.35
N TYR A 106 7.97 -28.05 9.55
CA TYR A 106 7.80 -29.46 9.91
C TYR A 106 6.36 -29.73 10.37
N LEU A 107 5.59 -30.51 9.63
CA LEU A 107 4.18 -30.76 9.92
C LEU A 107 4.03 -32.11 10.62
N SER A 108 4.11 -32.11 11.95
CA SER A 108 4.09 -33.34 12.75
C SER A 108 2.76 -34.13 12.68
N ASP A 109 1.68 -33.48 12.25
CA ASP A 109 0.34 -34.06 12.12
C ASP A 109 0.01 -34.50 10.68
N VAL A 110 0.96 -34.31 9.74
CA VAL A 110 0.80 -34.69 8.35
C VAL A 110 1.65 -35.94 8.07
N PRO A 111 1.04 -37.10 7.78
CA PRO A 111 1.77 -38.30 7.40
C PRO A 111 2.36 -38.18 5.98
N ASN A 112 2.93 -39.26 5.46
CA ASN A 112 3.30 -39.34 4.04
C ASN A 112 2.06 -39.28 3.14
N ASP A 113 1.69 -38.06 2.75
CA ASP A 113 0.48 -37.72 2.02
C ASP A 113 0.82 -36.76 0.87
N ASN A 114 -0.02 -36.75 -0.17
CA ASN A 114 0.14 -35.85 -1.31
C ASN A 114 -0.74 -34.60 -1.12
N PRO A 115 -0.15 -33.40 -0.89
CA PRO A 115 -0.90 -32.17 -0.62
C PRO A 115 -1.94 -31.81 -1.69
N ARG A 116 -1.76 -32.29 -2.93
CA ARG A 116 -2.64 -31.99 -4.07
C ARG A 116 -3.97 -32.72 -4.01
N LYS A 117 -4.10 -33.81 -3.23
CA LYS A 117 -5.36 -34.57 -3.11
C LYS A 117 -6.41 -33.80 -2.29
N HIS A 118 -7.69 -33.95 -2.65
CA HIS A 118 -8.79 -33.13 -2.10
C HIS A 118 -9.17 -33.42 -0.64
N GLY A 119 -8.56 -34.43 -0.01
CA GLY A 119 -8.70 -34.76 1.42
C GLY A 119 -7.37 -34.87 2.16
N SER A 120 -6.32 -34.25 1.63
CA SER A 120 -4.99 -34.33 2.23
C SER A 120 -4.95 -33.70 3.63
N LYS A 121 -4.30 -34.38 4.57
CA LYS A 121 -4.04 -33.88 5.94
C LYS A 121 -3.22 -32.60 5.96
N PHE A 122 -2.45 -32.32 4.89
CA PHE A 122 -1.76 -31.05 4.71
C PHE A 122 -2.71 -29.85 4.79
N ARG A 123 -3.88 -29.93 4.13
CA ARG A 123 -4.84 -28.81 4.04
C ARG A 123 -5.53 -28.49 5.35
N THR A 124 -5.55 -29.46 6.27
CA THR A 124 -6.16 -29.37 7.60
C THR A 124 -5.09 -29.44 8.70
N SER A 125 -3.82 -29.18 8.37
CA SER A 125 -2.75 -29.21 9.36
C SER A 125 -2.93 -28.07 10.34
N ARG A 126 -2.76 -28.38 11.63
CA ARG A 126 -2.83 -27.41 12.73
C ARG A 126 -1.79 -26.29 12.60
N TRP A 127 -0.76 -26.50 11.78
CA TRP A 127 0.23 -25.47 11.48
C TRP A 127 -0.41 -24.23 10.86
N PHE A 128 -1.41 -24.37 9.99
CA PHE A 128 -2.08 -23.23 9.36
C PHE A 128 -3.02 -22.46 10.30
N GLU A 129 -3.43 -23.08 11.41
CA GLU A 129 -4.36 -22.54 12.40
C GLU A 129 -3.65 -21.91 13.61
N ARG A 130 -2.31 -21.92 13.67
CA ARG A 130 -1.55 -21.33 14.77
C ARG A 130 -1.24 -19.85 14.49
N GLY A 131 -1.35 -18.97 15.48
CA GLY A 131 -1.07 -17.53 15.32
C GLY A 131 0.36 -17.24 14.82
N TRP A 132 1.36 -17.73 15.57
CA TRP A 132 2.77 -17.48 15.30
C TRP A 132 3.26 -17.94 13.92
N THR A 133 2.71 -19.04 13.39
CA THR A 133 3.10 -19.59 12.08
C THR A 133 2.70 -18.68 10.91
N LEU A 134 1.85 -17.67 11.13
CA LEU A 134 1.50 -16.68 10.11
C LEU A 134 2.73 -15.87 9.67
N GLN A 135 3.56 -15.44 10.63
CA GLN A 135 4.81 -14.74 10.35
C GLN A 135 5.80 -15.66 9.63
N GLU A 136 5.85 -16.93 10.02
CA GLU A 136 6.73 -17.96 9.45
C GLU A 136 6.32 -18.30 8.00
N LEU A 137 5.04 -18.13 7.66
CA LEU A 137 4.53 -18.28 6.31
C LEU A 137 4.86 -17.06 5.43
N LEU A 138 4.66 -15.86 5.98
CA LEU A 138 4.70 -14.61 5.21
C LEU A 138 6.10 -14.00 5.10
N ALA A 139 6.90 -13.99 6.18
CA ALA A 139 8.19 -13.30 6.20
C ALA A 139 9.27 -13.99 5.34
N PRO A 140 9.49 -15.32 5.41
CA PRO A 140 10.55 -15.96 4.64
C PRO A 140 10.26 -15.97 3.15
N LYS A 141 11.29 -15.68 2.35
CA LYS A 141 11.23 -15.80 0.88
C LYS A 141 11.00 -17.25 0.45
N GLN A 142 11.63 -18.20 1.14
CA GLN A 142 11.51 -19.63 0.87
C GLN A 142 10.98 -20.37 2.09
N VAL A 143 9.85 -21.06 1.94
CA VAL A 143 9.30 -21.99 2.93
C VAL A 143 9.19 -23.37 2.28
N ARG A 144 9.68 -24.41 2.95
CA ARG A 144 9.56 -25.81 2.53
C ARG A 144 8.80 -26.60 3.57
N PHE A 145 7.80 -27.34 3.12
CA PHE A 145 6.96 -28.14 3.98
C PHE A 145 7.47 -29.58 4.03
N TYR A 146 7.59 -30.10 5.24
CA TYR A 146 7.99 -31.47 5.52
C TYR A 146 6.91 -32.17 6.33
N ASN A 147 6.74 -33.46 6.11
CA ASN A 147 5.79 -34.27 6.87
C ASN A 147 6.42 -34.81 8.18
N SER A 148 5.68 -35.64 8.93
CA SER A 148 6.15 -36.26 10.18
C SER A 148 7.40 -37.14 10.04
N GLU A 149 7.72 -37.62 8.83
CA GLU A 149 8.92 -38.42 8.55
C GLU A 149 10.04 -37.62 7.87
N TRP A 150 9.96 -36.28 7.84
CA TRP A 150 10.91 -35.41 7.13
C TRP A 150 10.99 -35.62 5.61
N HIS A 151 9.92 -36.13 4.99
CA HIS A 151 9.77 -36.10 3.53
C HIS A 151 9.30 -34.72 3.08
N CYS A 152 9.96 -34.17 2.06
CA CYS A 152 9.60 -32.87 1.48
C CYS A 152 8.29 -32.98 0.70
N LEU A 153 7.26 -32.28 1.17
CA LEU A 153 5.93 -32.22 0.55
C LEU A 153 5.87 -31.19 -0.59
N GLY A 154 6.75 -30.18 -0.55
CA GLY A 154 6.85 -29.11 -1.52
C GLY A 154 7.22 -27.76 -0.92
N THR A 155 7.28 -26.73 -1.76
CA THR A 155 7.60 -25.36 -1.35
C THR A 155 6.33 -24.49 -1.32
N LYS A 156 6.36 -23.38 -0.58
CA LYS A 156 5.31 -22.34 -0.60
C LYS A 156 4.98 -21.88 -2.03
N ALA A 157 5.98 -21.76 -2.90
CA ALA A 157 5.77 -21.43 -4.31
C ALA A 157 5.01 -22.55 -5.05
N ASN A 158 5.45 -23.80 -4.92
CA ASN A 158 4.86 -24.94 -5.65
C ASN A 158 3.45 -25.31 -5.16
N LEU A 159 3.14 -25.03 -3.89
CA LEU A 159 1.85 -25.31 -3.26
C LEU A 159 0.99 -24.05 -3.08
N CYS A 160 1.36 -22.93 -3.71
CA CYS A 160 0.77 -21.61 -3.47
C CYS A 160 -0.76 -21.59 -3.60
N SER A 161 -1.32 -22.22 -4.64
CA SER A 161 -2.78 -22.30 -4.82
C SER A 161 -3.50 -23.06 -3.70
N ILE A 162 -2.84 -24.04 -3.09
CA ILE A 162 -3.40 -24.83 -1.99
C ILE A 162 -3.32 -24.02 -0.70
N VAL A 163 -2.17 -23.39 -0.46
CA VAL A 163 -1.95 -22.51 0.71
C VAL A 163 -2.90 -21.32 0.68
N GLU A 164 -3.14 -20.70 -0.48
CA GLU A 164 -4.13 -19.64 -0.67
C GLU A 164 -5.53 -20.11 -0.26
N LYS A 165 -5.98 -21.27 -0.76
CA LYS A 165 -7.30 -21.82 -0.40
C LYS A 165 -7.42 -22.17 1.09
N THR A 166 -6.34 -22.64 1.70
CA THR A 166 -6.31 -23.00 3.12
C THR A 166 -6.29 -21.76 4.03
N THR A 167 -5.56 -20.70 3.64
CA THR A 167 -5.28 -19.55 4.53
C THR A 167 -6.08 -18.29 4.19
N GLY A 168 -6.66 -18.19 2.99
CA GLY A 168 -7.31 -16.98 2.48
C GLY A 168 -6.34 -15.88 2.04
N ILE A 169 -5.02 -16.13 2.09
CA ILE A 169 -3.99 -15.16 1.72
C ILE A 169 -3.75 -15.23 0.20
N SER A 170 -3.91 -14.10 -0.49
CA SER A 170 -3.68 -14.00 -1.93
C SER A 170 -2.27 -14.45 -2.33
N ARG A 171 -2.17 -15.11 -3.49
CA ARG A 171 -0.88 -15.59 -4.05
C ARG A 171 0.17 -14.50 -4.13
N GLN A 172 -0.25 -13.26 -4.41
CA GLN A 172 0.68 -12.13 -4.57
C GLN A 172 1.50 -11.90 -3.30
N PHE A 173 0.90 -12.04 -2.12
CA PHE A 173 1.60 -11.92 -0.84
C PHE A 173 2.36 -13.20 -0.47
N LEU A 174 1.77 -14.37 -0.71
CA LEU A 174 2.45 -15.66 -0.44
C LEU A 174 3.74 -15.83 -1.25
N GLN A 175 3.79 -15.33 -2.48
CA GLN A 175 4.96 -15.37 -3.35
C GLN A 175 5.94 -14.21 -3.14
N GLY A 176 5.58 -13.22 -2.32
CA GLY A 176 6.39 -12.01 -2.11
C GLY A 176 6.45 -11.08 -3.33
N ILE A 177 5.46 -11.16 -4.23
CA ILE A 177 5.31 -10.25 -5.38
C ILE A 177 4.76 -8.90 -4.90
N ALA A 178 3.76 -8.92 -4.04
CA ALA A 178 3.23 -7.75 -3.36
C ALA A 178 3.83 -7.66 -1.95
N GLU A 179 4.26 -6.47 -1.54
CA GLU A 179 4.75 -6.23 -0.19
C GLU A 179 3.57 -6.23 0.80
N LEU A 180 3.75 -6.77 2.00
CA LEU A 180 2.65 -6.85 3.00
C LEU A 180 2.03 -5.50 3.32
N ARG A 181 2.81 -4.41 3.28
CA ARG A 181 2.32 -3.04 3.52
C ARG A 181 1.33 -2.52 2.47
N THR A 182 1.26 -3.17 1.31
CA THR A 182 0.30 -2.82 0.24
C THR A 182 -1.08 -3.42 0.50
N ALA A 183 -1.17 -4.48 1.32
CA ALA A 183 -2.44 -4.95 1.85
C ALA A 183 -2.94 -3.98 2.91
N SER A 184 -4.25 -3.74 2.91
CA SER A 184 -4.89 -2.93 3.94
C SER A 184 -4.68 -3.53 5.34
N VAL A 185 -4.86 -2.72 6.38
CA VAL A 185 -4.85 -3.22 7.75
C VAL A 185 -5.94 -4.29 7.93
N ALA A 186 -7.13 -4.07 7.38
CA ALA A 186 -8.22 -5.05 7.44
C ALA A 186 -7.87 -6.40 6.79
N GLN A 187 -7.22 -6.37 5.62
CA GLN A 187 -6.74 -7.56 4.93
C GLN A 187 -5.76 -8.34 5.79
N ARG A 188 -4.74 -7.67 6.33
CA ARG A 188 -3.72 -8.31 7.16
C ARG A 188 -4.29 -8.88 8.46
N MET A 189 -5.24 -8.18 9.08
CA MET A 189 -5.94 -8.68 10.27
C MET A 189 -6.76 -9.94 9.96
N SER A 190 -7.42 -9.98 8.80
CA SER A 190 -8.24 -11.13 8.39
C SER A 190 -7.43 -12.44 8.27
N TRP A 191 -6.15 -12.37 7.90
CA TRP A 191 -5.27 -13.54 7.77
C TRP A 191 -5.00 -14.26 9.10
N ALA A 192 -5.26 -13.57 10.22
CA ALA A 192 -5.17 -14.08 11.57
C ALA A 192 -6.51 -14.49 12.18
N ALA A 193 -7.63 -14.25 11.48
CA ALA A 193 -8.97 -14.43 12.02
C ALA A 193 -9.32 -15.86 12.45
N ARG A 194 -8.76 -16.87 11.77
CA ARG A 194 -8.96 -18.31 12.07
C ARG A 194 -7.81 -18.93 12.83
N ARG A 195 -6.91 -18.10 13.39
CA ARG A 195 -5.70 -18.56 14.06
C ARG A 195 -5.85 -18.48 15.57
N HIS A 196 -5.26 -19.46 16.25
CA HIS A 196 -5.32 -19.64 17.69
C HIS A 196 -3.92 -19.59 18.30
N THR A 197 -3.83 -19.18 19.55
CA THR A 197 -2.59 -19.17 20.34
C THR A 197 -2.83 -19.78 21.71
N LYS A 198 -1.75 -20.19 22.39
CA LYS A 198 -1.84 -20.79 23.74
C LYS A 198 -2.18 -19.74 24.81
N ARG A 199 -1.61 -18.54 24.67
CA ARG A 199 -1.93 -17.37 25.49
C ARG A 199 -2.80 -16.43 24.68
N GLU A 200 -3.75 -15.78 25.33
CA GLU A 200 -4.68 -14.89 24.63
C GLU A 200 -3.95 -13.67 24.05
N GLU A 201 -2.95 -13.12 24.75
CA GLU A 201 -2.19 -11.95 24.30
C GLU A 201 -1.31 -12.23 23.08
N ASP A 202 -0.92 -13.49 22.88
CA ASP A 202 -0.14 -13.88 21.71
C ASP A 202 -0.91 -13.69 20.39
N LEU A 203 -2.25 -13.58 20.43
CA LEU A 203 -3.05 -13.19 19.27
C LEU A 203 -2.64 -11.82 18.73
N ALA A 204 -2.23 -10.90 19.61
CA ALA A 204 -1.70 -9.60 19.23
C ALA A 204 -0.21 -9.69 18.89
N TYR A 205 0.60 -10.33 19.75
CA TYR A 205 2.04 -10.37 19.59
C TYR A 205 2.49 -11.11 18.32
N CYS A 206 1.71 -12.09 17.85
CA CYS A 206 2.01 -12.78 16.61
C CYS A 206 1.79 -11.93 15.34
N LEU A 207 1.30 -10.70 15.46
CA LEU A 207 1.04 -9.80 14.33
C LEU A 207 2.03 -8.64 14.24
N LEU A 208 2.86 -8.43 15.25
CA LEU A 208 3.76 -7.28 15.36
C LEU A 208 4.58 -7.06 14.09
N GLY A 209 5.25 -8.10 13.60
CA GLY A 209 6.07 -8.00 12.40
C GLY A 209 5.30 -7.84 11.08
N ILE A 210 4.06 -8.34 11.02
CA ILE A 210 3.18 -8.19 9.84
C ILE A 210 2.78 -6.71 9.66
N PHE A 211 2.71 -5.98 10.78
CA PHE A 211 2.37 -4.56 10.82
C PHE A 211 3.57 -3.63 11.03
N ASP A 212 4.78 -4.17 11.17
CA ASP A 212 6.01 -3.43 11.49
C ASP A 212 5.87 -2.58 12.77
N VAL A 213 5.23 -3.17 13.79
CA VAL A 213 5.00 -2.57 15.11
C VAL A 213 5.93 -3.20 16.14
N SER A 214 6.37 -2.41 17.12
CA SER A 214 7.04 -2.91 18.32
C SER A 214 6.30 -2.45 19.57
N MET A 215 6.06 -3.37 20.51
CA MET A 215 5.38 -3.05 21.77
C MET A 215 5.86 -3.96 22.91
N GLY A 216 5.75 -3.48 24.14
CA GLY A 216 6.15 -4.24 25.32
C GLY A 216 5.20 -5.39 25.67
N MET A 217 5.75 -6.54 26.04
CA MET A 217 5.00 -7.74 26.43
C MET A 217 4.37 -7.54 27.82
N ARG A 218 3.04 -7.66 27.92
CA ARG A 218 2.31 -7.69 29.20
C ARG A 218 1.41 -8.92 29.23
N TYR A 219 1.90 -10.01 29.79
CA TYR A 219 1.10 -11.22 30.00
C TYR A 219 0.22 -11.08 31.24
N GLY A 220 -1.05 -11.47 31.13
CA GLY A 220 -2.07 -11.32 32.17
C GLY A 220 -2.95 -10.08 32.01
N GLU A 221 -2.77 -9.28 30.95
CA GLU A 221 -3.65 -8.13 30.69
C GLU A 221 -4.97 -8.52 30.01
N GLY A 222 -5.03 -9.69 29.38
CA GLY A 222 -6.15 -10.18 28.57
C GLY A 222 -5.89 -9.97 27.08
N GLY A 223 -6.31 -10.93 26.24
CA GLY A 223 -6.01 -10.89 24.81
C GLY A 223 -6.58 -9.66 24.09
N ASP A 224 -7.75 -9.20 24.52
CA ASP A 224 -8.44 -8.06 23.92
C ASP A 224 -7.76 -6.72 24.24
N LYS A 225 -7.19 -6.56 25.45
CA LYS A 225 -6.37 -5.38 25.80
C LYS A 225 -5.04 -5.37 25.08
N ALA A 226 -4.38 -6.52 24.94
CA ALA A 226 -3.15 -6.63 24.16
C ALA A 226 -3.41 -6.29 22.67
N PHE A 227 -4.53 -6.77 22.12
CA PHE A 227 -4.93 -6.49 20.74
C PHE A 227 -5.35 -5.04 20.51
N PHE A 228 -5.95 -4.39 21.51
CA PHE A 228 -6.18 -2.94 21.50
C PHE A 228 -4.89 -2.13 21.42
N ARG A 229 -3.93 -2.43 22.29
CA ARG A 229 -2.62 -1.76 22.26
C ARG A 229 -1.91 -1.96 20.91
N LEU A 230 -2.01 -3.16 20.32
CA LEU A 230 -1.50 -3.41 18.97
C LEU A 230 -2.15 -2.45 17.96
N GLN A 231 -3.49 -2.36 17.95
CA GLN A 231 -4.21 -1.47 17.04
C GLN A 231 -3.83 0.02 17.25
N GLU A 232 -3.63 0.46 18.49
CA GLU A 232 -3.12 1.81 18.79
C GLU A 232 -1.72 2.04 18.20
N GLU A 233 -0.79 1.09 18.36
CA GLU A 233 0.54 1.20 17.77
C GLU A 233 0.50 1.15 16.23
N ILE A 234 -0.39 0.34 15.64
CA ILE A 234 -0.61 0.34 14.19
C ILE A 234 -1.04 1.73 13.72
N MET A 235 -2.02 2.35 14.38
CA MET A 235 -2.52 3.69 14.03
C MET A 235 -1.46 4.80 14.13
N LYS A 236 -0.45 4.64 14.99
CA LYS A 236 0.67 5.60 15.07
C LYS A 236 1.56 5.56 13.83
N ILE A 237 1.67 4.39 13.19
CA ILE A 237 2.58 4.14 12.07
C ILE A 237 1.85 4.25 10.72
N THR A 238 0.60 3.80 10.64
CA THR A 238 -0.21 3.83 9.42
C THR A 238 -1.40 4.77 9.52
N ARG A 239 -1.75 5.40 8.40
CA ARG A 239 -2.96 6.24 8.23
C ARG A 239 -4.09 5.50 7.53
N ASP A 240 -4.03 4.17 7.51
CA ASP A 240 -5.02 3.31 6.88
C ASP A 240 -6.24 3.13 7.79
N ASP A 241 -7.35 3.73 7.39
CA ASP A 241 -8.61 3.73 8.14
C ASP A 241 -9.36 2.39 8.08
N SER A 242 -8.91 1.44 7.25
CA SER A 242 -9.47 0.08 7.20
C SER A 242 -9.35 -0.69 8.51
N ILE A 243 -8.51 -0.24 9.44
CA ILE A 243 -8.49 -0.74 10.82
C ILE A 243 -9.85 -0.62 11.54
N LEU A 244 -10.74 0.28 11.09
CA LEU A 244 -12.09 0.41 11.62
C LEU A 244 -13.12 -0.49 10.92
N ALA A 245 -12.74 -1.17 9.83
CA ALA A 245 -13.59 -2.01 8.99
C ALA A 245 -13.88 -3.41 9.60
N TRP A 246 -13.71 -3.57 10.91
CA TRP A 246 -14.07 -4.80 11.62
C TRP A 246 -15.59 -4.94 11.75
N GLY A 247 -16.04 -6.18 11.87
CA GLY A 247 -17.45 -6.55 11.95
C GLY A 247 -18.18 -6.37 10.61
N LEU A 248 -17.52 -6.60 9.47
CA LEU A 248 -18.14 -6.52 8.14
C LEU A 248 -19.11 -7.70 7.94
N GLY A 249 -20.40 -7.42 7.78
CA GLY A 249 -21.47 -8.40 7.59
C GLY A 249 -22.13 -8.30 6.21
N VAL A 250 -22.71 -9.41 5.72
CA VAL A 250 -23.46 -9.44 4.44
C VAL A 250 -24.92 -8.99 4.61
N LYS A 251 -25.39 -8.82 5.86
CA LYS A 251 -26.68 -8.22 6.19
C LYS A 251 -26.47 -6.84 6.82
N GLU A 252 -27.18 -5.83 6.34
CA GLU A 252 -27.27 -4.54 7.01
C GLU A 252 -27.78 -4.73 8.44
N PRO A 253 -27.31 -3.92 9.41
CA PRO A 253 -27.93 -3.89 10.73
C PRO A 253 -29.39 -3.45 10.55
N SER A 254 -30.35 -4.21 11.07
CA SER A 254 -31.73 -3.76 11.16
C SER A 254 -31.78 -2.57 12.12
N THR A 255 -32.08 -1.40 11.57
CA THR A 255 -32.08 -0.12 12.28
C THR A 255 -33.38 0.07 13.06
N SER A 256 -33.39 -0.26 14.36
CA SER A 256 -34.18 0.49 15.35
C SER A 256 -33.79 0.22 16.81
N ASP A 257 -32.50 0.10 17.11
CA ASP A 257 -32.02 0.39 18.47
C ASP A 257 -32.00 1.93 18.66
N SER A 258 -33.16 2.52 18.97
CA SER A 258 -33.19 3.78 19.71
C SER A 258 -33.29 3.56 21.23
N ALA A 259 -33.04 2.33 21.70
CA ALA A 259 -32.68 2.07 23.08
C ALA A 259 -31.29 2.67 23.31
N ARG A 260 -31.17 3.58 24.29
CA ARG A 260 -29.94 4.23 24.79
C ARG A 260 -28.69 3.72 24.07
N ILE A 261 -28.19 4.51 23.11
CA ILE A 261 -26.94 4.23 22.38
C ILE A 261 -25.88 3.90 23.44
N THR A 262 -25.66 2.61 23.66
CA THR A 262 -24.64 2.15 24.58
C THR A 262 -23.38 2.18 23.75
N ALA A 263 -22.43 3.03 24.14
CA ALA A 263 -21.19 3.19 23.43
C ALA A 263 -20.49 1.82 23.33
N GLY A 264 -20.32 1.35 22.10
CA GLY A 264 -19.55 0.15 21.78
C GLY A 264 -18.05 0.44 21.80
N ARG A 265 -17.25 -0.61 21.57
CA ARG A 265 -15.80 -0.48 21.43
C ARG A 265 -15.48 0.28 20.13
N ILE A 266 -14.44 1.11 20.13
CA ILE A 266 -13.94 1.77 18.90
C ILE A 266 -13.15 0.77 18.04
N LEU A 267 -12.26 0.02 18.70
CA LEU A 267 -11.36 -0.95 18.09
C LEU A 267 -11.92 -2.37 18.22
N ALA A 268 -11.42 -3.28 17.39
CA ALA A 268 -11.78 -4.71 17.44
C ALA A 268 -11.23 -5.37 18.69
N ALA A 269 -11.90 -6.41 19.18
CA ALA A 269 -11.45 -7.19 20.34
C ALA A 269 -10.47 -8.30 19.94
N ALA A 270 -10.57 -8.82 18.72
CA ALA A 270 -9.70 -9.86 18.21
C ALA A 270 -9.60 -9.86 16.67
N PRO A 271 -8.60 -10.53 16.07
CA PRO A 271 -8.52 -10.70 14.61
C PRO A 271 -9.77 -11.34 13.97
N SER A 272 -10.51 -12.15 14.71
CA SER A 272 -11.77 -12.77 14.25
C SER A 272 -12.83 -11.74 13.85
N ASP A 273 -12.79 -10.53 14.40
CA ASP A 273 -13.69 -9.45 14.01
C ASP A 273 -13.46 -8.98 12.56
N PHE A 274 -12.30 -9.31 11.96
CA PHE A 274 -11.95 -9.00 10.57
C PHE A 274 -12.14 -10.19 9.61
N THR A 275 -12.78 -11.29 10.02
CA THR A 275 -12.91 -12.52 9.21
C THR A 275 -13.41 -12.25 7.78
N ASN A 276 -14.35 -11.32 7.63
CA ASN A 276 -14.95 -10.99 6.33
C ASN A 276 -14.27 -9.82 5.61
N SER A 277 -13.25 -9.21 6.22
CA SER A 277 -12.61 -8.01 5.70
C SER A 277 -11.39 -8.31 4.81
N GLY A 278 -11.15 -9.58 4.46
CA GLY A 278 -10.00 -10.00 3.63
C GLY A 278 -10.04 -9.53 2.18
N GLN A 279 -11.17 -9.01 1.70
CA GLN A 279 -11.33 -8.40 0.39
C GLN A 279 -11.25 -6.86 0.45
N ILE A 280 -11.14 -6.26 1.63
CA ILE A 280 -11.16 -4.79 1.79
C ILE A 280 -9.77 -4.23 1.49
N VAL A 281 -9.66 -3.34 0.50
CA VAL A 281 -8.44 -2.62 0.16
C VAL A 281 -8.57 -1.14 0.49
N SER A 282 -7.46 -0.48 0.81
CA SER A 282 -7.41 0.97 0.96
C SER A 282 -7.48 1.64 -0.42
N ARG A 283 -8.22 2.74 -0.53
CA ARG A 283 -8.42 3.49 -1.77
C ARG A 283 -7.46 4.67 -1.78
N GLN A 284 -6.46 4.65 -2.65
CA GLN A 284 -5.58 5.80 -2.82
C GLN A 284 -6.27 6.89 -3.66
N GLY A 285 -6.58 8.03 -3.02
CA GLY A 285 -7.15 9.19 -3.69
C GLY A 285 -6.86 10.51 -2.97
N SER A 286 -6.08 11.36 -3.63
CA SER A 286 -5.85 12.79 -3.41
C SER A 286 -4.86 13.24 -2.32
N SER A 287 -3.86 13.97 -2.80
CA SER A 287 -3.06 14.94 -2.06
C SER A 287 -3.93 16.08 -1.56
N THR A 288 -4.66 15.85 -0.46
CA THR A 288 -5.17 16.92 0.40
C THR A 288 -4.70 16.66 1.82
N SER A 289 -3.99 17.67 2.33
CA SER A 289 -3.47 17.80 3.68
C SER A 289 -4.46 17.38 4.79
N LEU A 290 -3.94 16.59 5.76
CA LEU A 290 -4.43 16.32 7.13
C LEU A 290 -5.53 15.25 7.33
N HIS A 291 -5.19 13.96 7.20
CA HIS A 291 -5.88 12.88 7.92
C HIS A 291 -5.01 12.43 9.12
N SER A 292 -5.26 13.00 10.29
CA SER A 292 -4.71 12.49 11.56
C SER A 292 -5.74 11.53 12.18
N LEU A 293 -5.56 10.22 12.00
CA LEU A 293 -6.10 9.26 12.96
C LEU A 293 -5.24 9.36 14.21
N ASP A 294 -5.81 9.79 15.33
CA ASP A 294 -5.09 9.90 16.60
C ASP A 294 -5.98 9.44 17.76
N ILE A 295 -5.44 8.63 18.66
CA ILE A 295 -6.13 8.15 19.85
C ILE A 295 -5.49 8.82 21.06
N SER A 296 -6.27 9.65 21.76
CA SER A 296 -5.83 10.31 22.99
C SER A 296 -6.95 10.29 24.04
N GLY A 297 -6.66 9.82 25.25
CA GLY A 297 -7.56 9.95 26.40
C GLY A 297 -8.94 9.32 26.22
N GLY A 298 -9.03 8.15 25.57
CA GLY A 298 -10.31 7.48 25.31
C GLY A 298 -11.12 8.05 24.13
N ARG A 299 -10.49 8.88 23.27
CA ARG A 299 -11.13 9.49 22.10
C ARG A 299 -10.30 9.21 20.84
N LEU A 300 -10.95 8.77 19.78
CA LEU A 300 -10.37 8.66 18.44
C LEU A 300 -10.76 9.90 17.64
N ARG A 301 -9.76 10.72 17.29
CA ARG A 301 -9.90 11.83 16.35
C ARG A 301 -9.71 11.31 14.93
N ILE A 302 -10.70 11.49 14.06
CA ILE A 302 -10.64 11.03 12.67
C ILE A 302 -11.39 11.98 11.75
N CYS A 303 -10.92 12.13 10.52
CA CYS A 303 -11.58 12.94 9.49
C CYS A 303 -12.34 12.01 8.54
N LEU A 304 -13.67 11.97 8.62
CA LEU A 304 -14.54 11.08 7.83
C LEU A 304 -15.63 11.87 7.11
N SER A 305 -16.04 11.36 5.96
CA SER A 305 -17.28 11.79 5.32
C SER A 305 -18.44 11.12 6.04
N LEU A 306 -19.44 11.91 6.46
CA LEU A 306 -20.60 11.39 7.17
C LEU A 306 -21.79 11.30 6.22
N LEU A 307 -22.37 10.10 6.08
CA LEU A 307 -23.65 9.86 5.46
C LEU A 307 -24.72 9.84 6.55
N THR A 308 -25.67 10.76 6.53
CA THR A 308 -26.83 10.70 7.43
C THR A 308 -27.96 10.00 6.71
N THR A 309 -28.38 8.83 7.20
CA THR A 309 -29.53 8.12 6.64
C THR A 309 -30.84 8.81 7.06
N SER A 310 -31.93 8.50 6.38
CA SER A 310 -33.28 9.01 6.69
C SER A 310 -33.74 8.73 8.14
N ALA A 311 -33.08 7.79 8.84
CA ALA A 311 -33.29 7.46 10.25
C ALA A 311 -32.44 8.30 11.23
N SER A 312 -31.79 9.39 10.78
CA SER A 312 -30.87 10.22 11.58
C SER A 312 -29.61 9.49 12.08
N GLN A 313 -29.31 8.32 11.52
CA GLN A 313 -28.11 7.55 11.81
C GLN A 313 -26.94 8.08 10.97
N ALA A 314 -25.83 8.41 11.61
CA ALA A 314 -24.62 8.84 10.93
C ALA A 314 -23.80 7.60 10.55
N ILE A 315 -23.32 7.53 9.33
CA ILE A 315 -22.41 6.48 8.87
C ILE A 315 -21.12 7.18 8.43
N GLY A 316 -20.02 6.88 9.11
CA GLY A 316 -18.69 7.35 8.72
C GLY A 316 -18.17 6.51 7.56
N LEU A 317 -17.92 7.14 6.41
CA LEU A 317 -17.40 6.47 5.23
C LEU A 317 -15.87 6.43 5.29
N LEU A 318 -15.30 5.23 5.37
CA LEU A 318 -13.88 4.98 5.31
C LEU A 318 -13.39 5.05 3.86
N GLN A 319 -12.13 5.43 3.64
CA GLN A 319 -11.42 5.39 2.37
C GLN A 319 -10.92 3.97 2.05
N CYS A 320 -11.73 2.95 2.33
CA CYS A 320 -11.45 1.57 1.98
C CYS A 320 -12.73 0.87 1.50
N GLY A 321 -12.60 -0.21 0.73
CA GLY A 321 -13.72 -0.93 0.14
C GLY A 321 -13.30 -2.24 -0.52
N PRO A 322 -14.22 -3.04 -1.07
CA PRO A 322 -13.90 -4.32 -1.69
C PRO A 322 -12.94 -4.14 -2.88
N GLU A 323 -11.95 -5.03 -2.99
CA GLU A 323 -10.93 -5.02 -4.05
C GLU A 323 -11.55 -5.07 -5.46
N HIS A 324 -12.66 -5.79 -5.60
CA HIS A 324 -13.35 -5.99 -6.87
C HIS A 324 -14.48 -4.97 -7.13
N ASP A 325 -14.77 -4.08 -6.18
CA ASP A 325 -15.85 -3.10 -6.29
C ASP A 325 -15.40 -1.69 -5.87
N THR A 326 -14.95 -0.93 -6.87
CA THR A 326 -14.52 0.47 -6.69
C THR A 326 -15.69 1.42 -6.45
N GLN A 327 -16.95 0.96 -6.52
CA GLN A 327 -18.15 1.75 -6.25
C GLN A 327 -18.67 1.62 -4.81
N GLN A 328 -18.05 0.77 -3.98
CA GLN A 328 -18.46 0.57 -2.58
C GLN A 328 -17.36 0.89 -1.56
N VAL A 329 -17.64 1.76 -0.61
CA VAL A 329 -16.77 2.03 0.54
C VAL A 329 -17.30 1.35 1.80
N VAL A 330 -16.43 1.11 2.78
CA VAL A 330 -16.84 0.62 4.09
C VAL A 330 -17.42 1.78 4.87
N GLY A 331 -18.70 1.68 5.24
CA GLY A 331 -19.38 2.57 6.16
C GLY A 331 -19.37 2.00 7.58
N ILE A 332 -18.89 2.79 8.55
CA ILE A 332 -19.00 2.47 9.97
C ILE A 332 -20.20 3.19 10.58
N PRO A 333 -21.15 2.48 11.20
CA PRO A 333 -22.25 3.12 11.89
C PRO A 333 -21.81 3.94 13.11
N LEU A 334 -22.28 5.18 13.20
CA LEU A 334 -21.97 6.16 14.23
C LEU A 334 -23.25 6.79 14.78
N ALA A 335 -23.24 7.13 16.07
CA ALA A 335 -24.32 7.82 16.72
C ALA A 335 -23.80 9.07 17.44
N LYS A 336 -24.49 10.20 17.27
CA LYS A 336 -24.06 11.51 17.78
C LYS A 336 -24.42 11.66 19.27
N MET A 337 -23.48 12.12 20.10
CA MET A 337 -23.69 12.33 21.54
C MET A 337 -24.32 13.72 21.80
N THR A 338 -25.61 13.76 22.18
CA THR A 338 -26.39 14.94 22.64
C THR A 338 -26.58 16.12 21.67
N SER A 339 -27.71 16.81 21.80
CA SER A 339 -28.19 17.90 20.95
C SER A 339 -27.37 19.19 21.12
N GLY A 340 -26.25 19.29 20.42
CA GLY A 340 -25.40 20.48 20.37
C GLY A 340 -24.42 20.47 19.18
N SER A 341 -23.64 21.55 19.03
CA SER A 341 -22.67 21.76 17.94
C SER A 341 -21.36 20.97 18.07
N SER A 342 -21.29 19.94 18.92
CA SER A 342 -20.10 19.09 19.06
C SER A 342 -20.05 18.01 17.97
N ASP A 343 -18.85 17.78 17.40
CA ASP A 343 -18.57 16.71 16.43
C ASP A 343 -18.20 15.38 17.14
N GLU A 344 -18.88 15.08 18.25
CA GLU A 344 -18.64 13.89 19.08
C GLU A 344 -19.64 12.76 18.75
N TYR A 345 -19.10 11.57 18.47
CA TYR A 345 -19.82 10.38 18.05
C TYR A 345 -19.40 9.17 18.91
N VAL A 346 -20.21 8.13 18.90
CA VAL A 346 -19.88 6.80 19.44
C VAL A 346 -20.23 5.74 18.40
N ARG A 347 -19.47 4.64 18.38
CA ARG A 347 -19.85 3.46 17.59
C ARG A 347 -20.82 2.62 18.43
N PRO A 348 -22.09 2.46 18.05
CA PRO A 348 -23.04 1.71 18.87
C PRO A 348 -22.65 0.23 18.98
N ARG A 349 -22.89 -0.38 20.14
CA ARG A 349 -22.63 -1.81 20.35
C ARG A 349 -23.53 -2.65 19.42
N GLY A 350 -22.98 -3.70 18.82
CA GLY A 350 -23.72 -4.61 17.93
C GLY A 350 -23.90 -4.12 16.49
N TRP A 351 -23.47 -2.90 16.16
CA TRP A 351 -23.59 -2.36 14.82
C TRP A 351 -22.37 -2.72 13.96
N HIS A 352 -22.66 -3.42 12.86
CA HIS A 352 -21.68 -3.96 11.93
C HIS A 352 -21.28 -2.95 10.87
N SER A 353 -20.02 -3.00 10.43
CA SER A 353 -19.58 -2.24 9.26
C SER A 353 -20.35 -2.76 8.04
N VAL A 354 -20.77 -1.85 7.17
CA VAL A 354 -21.56 -2.17 5.98
C VAL A 354 -20.92 -1.60 4.74
N LEU A 355 -21.11 -2.27 3.61
CA LEU A 355 -20.69 -1.74 2.33
C LEU A 355 -21.71 -0.71 1.88
N GLN A 356 -21.25 0.52 1.69
CA GLN A 356 -22.06 1.63 1.24
C GLN A 356 -21.64 2.00 -0.18
N PRO A 357 -22.60 2.22 -1.10
CA PRO A 357 -22.25 2.79 -2.40
C PRO A 357 -21.60 4.16 -2.18
N ILE A 358 -20.70 4.54 -3.08
CA ILE A 358 -20.18 5.92 -3.18
C ILE A 358 -21.27 6.77 -3.82
N THR A 359 -22.47 6.78 -3.25
CA THR A 359 -23.39 7.89 -3.45
C THR A 359 -22.67 9.10 -2.88
N ALA A 360 -22.26 10.04 -3.73
CA ALA A 360 -21.72 11.30 -3.26
C ALA A 360 -22.86 12.10 -2.58
N PRO A 361 -22.77 12.43 -1.29
CA PRO A 361 -22.97 13.79 -0.87
C PRO A 361 -21.62 14.49 -0.95
N ASN A 362 -21.58 15.67 -1.56
CA ASN A 362 -20.51 16.64 -1.44
C ASN A 362 -20.37 17.15 0.01
N ALA A 363 -20.25 16.26 0.99
CA ALA A 363 -19.87 16.60 2.34
C ALA A 363 -18.35 16.49 2.40
N SER A 364 -17.67 17.64 2.43
CA SER A 364 -16.25 17.71 2.77
C SER A 364 -16.01 16.89 4.04
N PRO A 365 -14.96 16.03 4.09
CA PRO A 365 -14.72 15.19 5.24
C PRO A 365 -14.61 16.07 6.49
N LYS A 366 -15.39 15.73 7.51
CA LYS A 366 -15.45 16.47 8.76
C LYS A 366 -14.56 15.80 9.77
N LEU A 367 -13.84 16.62 10.53
CA LEU A 367 -13.11 16.14 11.69
C LEU A 367 -14.12 15.79 12.79
N ILE A 368 -14.13 14.53 13.21
CA ILE A 368 -15.00 14.01 14.25
C ILE A 368 -14.20 13.36 15.37
N HIS A 369 -14.83 13.24 16.52
CA HIS A 369 -14.30 12.53 17.68
C HIS A 369 -15.18 11.32 18.01
N ILE A 370 -14.65 10.11 17.89
CA ILE A 370 -15.32 8.88 18.33
C ILE A 370 -14.90 8.59 19.78
N MET A 371 -15.85 8.48 20.70
CA MET A 371 -15.62 8.36 22.13
C MET A 371 -15.64 6.89 22.61
N ILE A 372 -14.77 6.56 23.56
CA ILE A 372 -14.80 5.32 24.36
C ILE A 372 -15.55 5.66 25.66
N ASP A 373 -16.50 4.82 26.06
CA ASP A 373 -17.18 4.99 27.34
C ASP A 373 -16.16 4.86 28.49
N SER A 374 -15.96 5.94 29.24
CA SER A 374 -15.21 5.94 30.49
C SER A 374 -16.20 6.17 31.63
N GLU A 375 -16.45 5.09 32.37
CA GLU A 375 -17.19 5.04 33.65
C GLU A 375 -18.74 5.09 33.57
N SER A 376 -19.42 3.93 33.62
CA SER A 376 -20.50 3.72 34.60
C SER A 376 -20.99 2.25 34.70
N LYS A 377 -20.81 1.72 35.92
CA LYS A 377 -21.65 0.82 36.74
C LYS A 377 -22.81 0.01 36.15
N GLU A 378 -22.81 -1.25 36.61
CA GLU A 378 -23.93 -2.12 37.02
C GLU A 378 -24.93 -2.64 35.97
N SER A 379 -25.02 -3.96 35.95
CA SER A 379 -25.96 -4.83 35.25
C SER A 379 -27.42 -4.43 35.40
N THR A 380 -28.21 -4.56 34.32
CA THR A 380 -29.66 -4.83 34.39
C THR A 380 -30.13 -5.61 33.16
N GLU A 381 -30.93 -6.65 33.41
CA GLU A 381 -31.50 -7.59 32.44
C GLU A 381 -32.43 -6.89 31.42
N VAL A 382 -32.45 -7.40 30.18
CA VAL A 382 -33.31 -6.90 29.08
C VAL A 382 -34.56 -7.77 28.96
N ASN A 383 -35.73 -7.13 28.95
CA ASN A 383 -37.05 -7.75 28.83
C ASN A 383 -37.31 -8.33 27.42
N GLN A 384 -37.24 -9.65 27.26
CA GLN A 384 -37.63 -10.38 26.04
C GLN A 384 -38.87 -11.26 26.29
N GLN A 385 -39.75 -11.45 25.30
CA GLN A 385 -40.93 -12.31 25.39
C GLN A 385 -40.90 -13.43 24.34
N HIS A 386 -41.19 -14.67 24.75
CA HIS A 386 -41.07 -15.89 23.96
C HIS A 386 -42.46 -16.48 23.63
N TRP A 387 -42.66 -16.96 22.41
CA TRP A 387 -43.86 -17.68 21.97
C TRP A 387 -43.44 -19.11 21.63
N SER A 388 -43.83 -20.07 22.44
CA SER A 388 -43.61 -21.48 22.16
C SER A 388 -44.79 -22.01 21.35
N TYR A 389 -44.50 -22.81 20.32
CA TYR A 389 -45.50 -23.60 19.64
C TYR A 389 -45.19 -25.07 19.87
N ASP A 390 -46.23 -25.87 20.03
CA ASP A 390 -46.11 -27.30 20.31
C ASP A 390 -46.22 -28.06 19.00
N ASP A 391 -45.09 -28.51 18.44
CA ASP A 391 -45.06 -29.25 17.17
C ASP A 391 -45.93 -30.51 17.23
N ASP A 392 -45.99 -31.18 18.38
CA ASP A 392 -46.83 -32.37 18.55
C ASP A 392 -48.34 -32.00 18.51
N GLY A 393 -48.72 -30.87 19.09
CA GLY A 393 -50.12 -30.38 19.11
C GLY A 393 -50.63 -29.87 17.76
N PHE A 394 -49.78 -29.29 16.91
CA PHE A 394 -50.14 -28.90 15.55
C PHE A 394 -50.19 -30.10 14.59
N ALA A 395 -49.33 -31.09 14.82
CA ALA A 395 -49.36 -32.36 14.09
C ALA A 395 -50.66 -33.15 14.34
N GLU A 396 -51.22 -33.11 15.55
CA GLU A 396 -52.50 -33.77 15.89
C GLU A 396 -53.70 -33.26 15.07
N VAL A 397 -53.64 -32.02 14.55
CA VAL A 397 -54.66 -31.42 13.67
C VAL A 397 -54.22 -31.35 12.20
N ASN A 398 -53.18 -32.10 11.81
CA ASN A 398 -52.60 -32.18 10.46
C ASN A 398 -52.08 -30.85 9.90
N LEU A 399 -51.46 -30.02 10.74
CA LEU A 399 -50.84 -28.75 10.35
C LEU A 399 -49.34 -28.74 10.62
N ASP A 400 -48.56 -28.33 9.63
CA ASP A 400 -47.12 -28.09 9.76
C ASP A 400 -46.81 -26.59 9.69
N LEU A 401 -45.94 -26.10 10.57
CA LEU A 401 -45.41 -24.73 10.47
C LEU A 401 -44.37 -24.66 9.35
N VAL A 402 -44.65 -23.91 8.29
CA VAL A 402 -43.82 -23.88 7.06
C VAL A 402 -42.93 -22.65 6.98
N ASP A 403 -43.38 -21.51 7.50
CA ASP A 403 -42.64 -20.25 7.39
C ASP A 403 -43.07 -19.24 8.45
N VAL A 404 -42.14 -18.39 8.90
CA VAL A 404 -42.39 -17.32 9.87
C VAL A 404 -41.71 -16.05 9.37
N THR A 405 -42.42 -14.92 9.40
CA THR A 405 -41.93 -13.61 8.97
C THR A 405 -42.13 -12.57 10.07
N PRO A 406 -41.06 -11.88 10.54
CA PRO A 406 -39.68 -11.98 10.07
C PRO A 406 -39.02 -13.32 10.44
N ARG A 407 -38.26 -13.92 9.52
CA ARG A 407 -37.62 -15.24 9.72
C ARG A 407 -36.61 -15.27 10.86
N SER A 408 -36.06 -14.11 11.23
CA SER A 408 -35.18 -13.95 12.40
C SER A 408 -35.86 -14.21 13.74
N CYS A 409 -37.20 -14.23 13.78
CA CYS A 409 -37.96 -14.49 14.99
C CYS A 409 -38.14 -15.99 15.24
N TRP A 410 -37.80 -16.88 14.31
CA TRP A 410 -38.06 -18.32 14.41
C TRP A 410 -36.78 -19.10 14.70
N ASP A 411 -36.73 -19.74 15.87
CA ASP A 411 -35.71 -20.71 16.28
C ASP A 411 -36.27 -22.13 16.07
N GLU A 412 -35.98 -22.70 14.89
CA GLU A 412 -36.47 -24.01 14.44
C GLU A 412 -35.94 -25.16 15.31
N GLU A 413 -34.73 -25.06 15.85
CA GLU A 413 -34.13 -26.09 16.71
C GLU A 413 -34.79 -26.16 18.09
N ARG A 414 -35.52 -25.12 18.50
CA ARG A 414 -36.11 -25.01 19.85
C ARG A 414 -37.64 -24.83 19.87
N ALA A 415 -38.32 -24.95 18.73
CA ALA A 415 -39.76 -24.73 18.59
C ALA A 415 -40.25 -23.40 19.23
N LEU A 416 -39.48 -22.32 19.00
CA LEU A 416 -39.66 -21.03 19.65
C LEU A 416 -39.73 -19.89 18.63
N ILE A 417 -40.72 -19.02 18.79
CA ILE A 417 -40.86 -17.75 18.07
C ILE A 417 -40.60 -16.62 19.08
N THR A 418 -39.63 -15.75 18.85
CA THR A 418 -39.21 -14.71 19.83
C THR A 418 -39.61 -13.31 19.41
N SER A 419 -40.05 -12.50 20.38
CA SER A 419 -40.46 -11.11 20.18
C SER A 419 -39.80 -10.20 21.20
N THR A 420 -39.13 -9.16 20.71
CA THR A 420 -38.44 -8.15 21.53
C THR A 420 -39.26 -6.87 21.59
N ILE A 421 -39.41 -6.30 22.79
CA ILE A 421 -40.12 -5.03 22.99
C ILE A 421 -39.14 -3.89 22.76
N GLU A 422 -39.41 -3.04 21.78
CA GLU A 422 -38.73 -1.75 21.66
C GLU A 422 -39.39 -0.68 22.57
N PRO A 423 -38.64 0.30 23.13
CA PRO A 423 -39.14 1.24 24.14
C PRO A 423 -40.22 2.22 23.65
N ASN A 424 -40.55 2.20 22.35
CA ASN A 424 -41.29 3.27 21.67
C ASN A 424 -42.79 2.95 21.50
N GLY A 425 -43.27 1.81 22.01
CA GLY A 425 -44.69 1.44 22.00
C GLY A 425 -45.26 0.99 20.65
N THR A 426 -44.45 0.93 19.58
CA THR A 426 -44.87 0.38 18.28
C THR A 426 -44.82 -1.14 18.28
N THR A 427 -45.97 -1.72 17.97
CA THR A 427 -46.24 -3.14 18.09
C THR A 427 -45.64 -3.95 16.95
N HIS A 428 -44.76 -4.92 17.23
CA HIS A 428 -44.31 -5.89 16.23
C HIS A 428 -45.44 -6.89 15.91
N GLN A 429 -45.64 -7.15 14.62
CA GLN A 429 -46.59 -8.12 14.08
C GLN A 429 -45.79 -9.26 13.47
N ILE A 430 -45.94 -10.47 14.01
CA ILE A 430 -45.26 -11.68 13.54
C ILE A 430 -46.27 -12.49 12.74
N LEU A 431 -45.93 -12.93 11.53
CA LEU A 431 -46.77 -13.80 10.70
C LEU A 431 -46.18 -15.21 10.69
N ALA A 432 -46.95 -16.21 11.07
CA ALA A 432 -46.60 -17.62 11.00
C ALA A 432 -47.54 -18.34 10.04
N ARG A 433 -47.00 -19.08 9.06
CA ARG A 433 -47.76 -19.81 8.04
C ARG A 433 -47.80 -21.29 8.35
N PHE A 434 -49.01 -21.82 8.47
CA PHE A 434 -49.27 -23.23 8.72
C PHE A 434 -49.92 -23.86 7.51
N ARG A 435 -49.41 -25.02 7.10
CA ARG A 435 -49.88 -25.76 5.93
C ARG A 435 -50.53 -27.05 6.36
N HIS A 436 -51.68 -27.34 5.75
CA HIS A 436 -52.32 -28.64 5.89
C HIS A 436 -51.65 -29.67 4.98
N SER A 437 -51.46 -30.90 5.48
CA SER A 437 -50.74 -31.97 4.80
C SER A 437 -51.40 -32.43 3.48
N GLU A 438 -52.73 -32.31 3.37
CA GLU A 438 -53.45 -32.56 2.12
C GLU A 438 -53.30 -31.42 1.09
N GLU A 439 -53.10 -31.76 -0.19
CA GLU A 439 -52.94 -30.80 -1.28
C GLU A 439 -54.27 -30.23 -1.78
N GLY A 440 -54.28 -28.93 -2.11
CA GLY A 440 -55.43 -28.26 -2.76
C GLY A 440 -56.16 -27.21 -1.91
N SER A 441 -55.72 -26.94 -0.68
CA SER A 441 -56.27 -25.88 0.19
C SER A 441 -55.30 -24.69 0.39
N PRO A 442 -55.82 -23.47 0.60
CA PRO A 442 -55.02 -22.32 1.05
C PRO A 442 -54.33 -22.58 2.39
N ASP A 443 -53.16 -22.00 2.58
CA ASP A 443 -52.42 -22.10 3.84
C ASP A 443 -53.02 -21.14 4.88
N PHE A 444 -52.98 -21.51 6.17
CA PHE A 444 -53.34 -20.64 7.27
C PHE A 444 -52.19 -19.69 7.60
N VAL A 445 -52.51 -18.44 7.92
CA VAL A 445 -51.53 -17.46 8.40
C VAL A 445 -52.03 -16.89 9.73
N ILE A 446 -51.25 -17.09 10.79
CA ILE A 446 -51.50 -16.54 12.12
C ILE A 446 -50.63 -15.30 12.29
N MET A 447 -51.26 -14.18 12.65
CA MET A 447 -50.56 -12.96 13.03
C MET A 447 -50.57 -12.79 14.54
N LEU A 448 -49.40 -12.63 15.15
CA LEU A 448 -49.21 -12.41 16.58
C LEU A 448 -48.76 -10.96 16.80
N LYS A 449 -49.43 -10.25 17.71
CA LYS A 449 -49.19 -8.85 18.04
C LYS A 449 -49.24 -8.66 19.56
N GLN A 450 -48.21 -8.08 20.14
CA GLN A 450 -48.12 -7.86 21.59
C GLN A 450 -48.92 -6.63 22.05
N GLN A 451 -49.51 -6.58 23.25
CA GLN A 451 -50.11 -5.32 23.75
C GLN A 451 -49.90 -5.17 25.27
N GLY A 452 -49.04 -4.26 25.71
CA GLY A 452 -48.85 -3.95 27.15
C GLY A 452 -47.93 -4.90 27.93
N ALA A 453 -47.95 -4.80 29.27
CA ALA A 453 -47.00 -5.46 30.16
C ALA A 453 -47.37 -6.93 30.43
N TYR A 454 -46.49 -7.87 30.05
CA TYR A 454 -46.41 -9.31 30.37
C TYR A 454 -47.66 -10.22 30.35
N THR A 455 -48.88 -9.72 30.16
CA THR A 455 -50.12 -10.50 30.33
C THR A 455 -51.13 -10.40 29.18
N GLU A 456 -50.95 -9.53 28.18
CA GLU A 456 -51.93 -9.35 27.08
C GLU A 456 -51.31 -9.47 25.66
N ALA A 457 -51.94 -10.30 24.81
CA ALA A 457 -51.54 -10.61 23.44
C ALA A 457 -52.74 -10.53 22.47
N GLN A 458 -52.60 -9.84 21.34
CA GLN A 458 -53.57 -9.83 20.23
C GLN A 458 -53.10 -10.76 19.10
N TYR A 459 -54.02 -11.49 18.48
CA TYR A 459 -53.70 -12.31 17.31
C TYR A 459 -54.88 -12.40 16.33
N CYS A 460 -54.60 -12.72 15.07
CA CYS A 460 -55.64 -13.04 14.09
C CYS A 460 -55.23 -14.17 13.14
N VAL A 461 -56.20 -14.91 12.62
CA VAL A 461 -56.02 -16.04 11.70
C VAL A 461 -56.66 -15.72 10.35
N MET A 462 -55.94 -15.92 9.25
CA MET A 462 -56.39 -15.67 7.87
C MET A 462 -55.92 -16.79 6.92
N ILE A 463 -56.38 -16.77 5.66
CA ILE A 463 -55.93 -17.70 4.62
C ILE A 463 -55.22 -16.98 3.48
N CYS A 464 -54.26 -17.67 2.85
CA CYS A 464 -53.52 -17.14 1.72
C CYS A 464 -53.22 -18.25 0.70
N CYS A 465 -53.20 -17.92 -0.59
CA CYS A 465 -52.76 -18.86 -1.62
C CYS A 465 -51.29 -19.25 -1.41
N ARG A 466 -50.97 -20.54 -1.62
CA ARG A 466 -49.62 -21.10 -1.42
C ARG A 466 -48.53 -20.38 -2.23
N ASN A 467 -48.90 -19.76 -3.34
CA ASN A 467 -47.98 -19.12 -4.29
C ASN A 467 -47.54 -17.70 -3.88
N ILE A 468 -48.17 -17.10 -2.88
CA ILE A 468 -47.80 -15.77 -2.37
C ILE A 468 -46.82 -15.96 -1.21
N SER A 469 -45.69 -15.26 -1.21
CA SER A 469 -44.74 -15.30 -0.10
C SER A 469 -45.25 -14.49 1.11
N LEU A 470 -44.85 -14.86 2.34
CA LEU A 470 -45.20 -14.09 3.54
C LEU A 470 -44.60 -12.67 3.50
N GLU A 471 -43.48 -12.48 2.81
CA GLU A 471 -42.81 -11.18 2.62
C GLU A 471 -43.61 -10.24 1.72
N GLU A 472 -44.15 -10.76 0.61
CA GLU A 472 -45.04 -9.96 -0.26
C GLU A 472 -46.33 -9.56 0.47
N LEU A 473 -46.87 -10.50 1.25
CA LEU A 473 -48.04 -10.26 2.09
C LEU A 473 -47.75 -9.21 3.17
N ALA A 474 -46.60 -9.28 3.84
CA ALA A 474 -46.16 -8.34 4.87
C ALA A 474 -45.97 -6.91 4.32
N GLY A 475 -45.42 -6.75 3.11
CA GLY A 475 -45.21 -5.45 2.47
C GLY A 475 -46.51 -4.73 2.09
N LYS A 476 -47.61 -5.48 1.91
CA LYS A 476 -48.93 -4.95 1.54
C LYS A 476 -49.99 -5.16 2.63
N LEU A 477 -49.56 -5.55 3.85
CA LEU A 477 -50.41 -6.03 4.95
C LEU A 477 -51.34 -4.96 5.54
N GLN A 478 -50.93 -3.67 5.53
CA GLN A 478 -51.77 -2.58 6.04
C GLN A 478 -53.12 -2.47 5.33
N TYR A 479 -53.20 -2.83 4.05
CA TYR A 479 -54.44 -2.81 3.27
C TYR A 479 -55.35 -4.01 3.62
N VAL A 480 -54.76 -5.18 3.89
CA VAL A 480 -55.46 -6.42 4.28
C VAL A 480 -55.96 -6.36 5.74
N MET A 481 -55.18 -5.74 6.64
CA MET A 481 -55.45 -5.68 8.09
C MET A 481 -56.71 -4.90 8.49
N ARG A 482 -57.14 -3.92 7.69
CA ARG A 482 -58.39 -3.18 7.95
C ARG A 482 -59.62 -4.09 8.01
N LYS A 483 -59.57 -5.26 7.37
CA LYS A 483 -60.67 -6.23 7.35
C LYS A 483 -60.46 -7.43 8.32
N ALA A 484 -59.23 -7.69 8.76
CA ALA A 484 -58.83 -8.93 9.46
C ALA A 484 -58.67 -8.87 10.99
N SER A 485 -58.76 -7.69 11.59
CA SER A 485 -58.57 -7.53 13.04
C SER A 485 -59.63 -8.28 13.87
N GLY A 486 -59.19 -9.05 14.87
CA GLY A 486 -60.06 -9.72 15.85
C GLY A 486 -60.58 -11.11 15.46
N LYS A 487 -60.22 -11.65 14.29
CA LYS A 487 -60.65 -12.98 13.83
C LYS A 487 -59.74 -14.08 14.38
N ARG A 488 -60.25 -14.93 15.27
CA ARG A 488 -59.48 -16.02 15.94
C ARG A 488 -59.65 -17.40 15.29
N SER A 489 -60.48 -17.48 14.26
CA SER A 489 -60.74 -18.70 13.49
C SER A 489 -60.80 -18.42 12.01
N ALA A 490 -60.38 -19.39 11.21
CA ALA A 490 -60.45 -19.35 9.75
C ALA A 490 -60.71 -20.76 9.21
N SER A 491 -61.24 -20.87 8.00
CA SER A 491 -61.36 -22.16 7.34
C SER A 491 -60.72 -22.17 5.96
N ASN A 492 -59.89 -23.18 5.71
CA ASN A 492 -59.34 -23.50 4.40
C ASN A 492 -60.21 -24.53 3.65
N LYS A 493 -61.47 -24.72 4.06
CA LYS A 493 -62.46 -25.73 3.61
C LYS A 493 -62.19 -27.18 4.02
N LEU A 494 -60.96 -27.55 4.40
CA LEU A 494 -60.61 -28.89 4.89
C LEU A 494 -60.57 -28.95 6.42
N LEU A 495 -60.08 -27.89 7.04
CA LEU A 495 -59.97 -27.71 8.48
C LEU A 495 -60.64 -26.39 8.90
N HIS A 496 -61.31 -26.42 10.05
CA HIS A 496 -61.84 -25.23 10.72
C HIS A 496 -60.97 -24.97 11.95
N LEU A 497 -59.97 -24.11 11.80
CA LEU A 497 -58.95 -23.92 12.83
C LEU A 497 -59.37 -22.79 13.77
N HIS A 498 -59.35 -23.07 15.07
CA HIS A 498 -59.37 -22.07 16.14
C HIS A 498 -58.03 -22.12 16.89
N VAL A 499 -57.50 -20.95 17.29
CA VAL A 499 -56.19 -20.86 17.96
C VAL A 499 -56.38 -20.18 19.30
N THR A 500 -55.75 -20.70 20.36
CA THR A 500 -55.70 -20.11 21.70
C THR A 500 -54.25 -19.83 22.12
N LEU A 501 -54.04 -18.83 22.97
CA LEU A 501 -52.73 -18.45 23.52
C LEU A 501 -52.75 -18.58 25.04
N GLU A 502 -51.91 -19.44 25.60
CA GLU A 502 -51.82 -19.69 27.06
C GLU A 502 -50.55 -19.05 27.66
N PRO A 503 -50.64 -18.19 28.69
CA PRO A 503 -49.46 -17.60 29.35
C PRO A 503 -48.81 -18.56 30.35
N VAL A 504 -47.47 -18.58 30.42
CA VAL A 504 -46.70 -19.35 31.41
C VAL A 504 -46.44 -18.49 32.67
N PRO A 505 -46.82 -18.93 33.88
CA PRO A 505 -46.63 -18.13 35.09
C PRO A 505 -45.16 -17.82 35.40
N LYS A 506 -44.85 -16.55 35.71
CA LYS A 506 -43.52 -16.05 36.13
C LYS A 506 -42.40 -16.15 35.08
N GLN A 507 -42.73 -16.42 33.82
CA GLN A 507 -41.81 -16.33 32.68
C GLN A 507 -42.45 -15.48 31.58
N PRO A 508 -41.70 -14.73 30.78
CA PRO A 508 -42.26 -13.93 29.70
C PRO A 508 -42.53 -14.85 28.49
N MET A 509 -43.43 -15.82 28.62
CA MET A 509 -43.67 -16.85 27.60
C MET A 509 -45.17 -17.16 27.39
N PHE A 510 -45.58 -17.38 26.14
CA PHE A 510 -46.91 -17.81 25.73
C PHE A 510 -46.84 -19.10 24.89
N ILE A 511 -47.79 -20.01 25.04
CA ILE A 511 -47.92 -21.25 24.26
C ILE A 511 -49.07 -21.11 23.26
N ILE A 512 -48.81 -21.37 21.98
CA ILE A 512 -49.83 -21.35 20.92
C ILE A 512 -50.47 -22.74 20.82
N ARG A 513 -51.78 -22.84 21.02
CA ARG A 513 -52.53 -24.11 20.92
C ARG A 513 -53.55 -24.09 19.79
N PRO A 514 -53.49 -25.04 18.85
CA PRO A 514 -54.51 -25.22 17.84
C PRO A 514 -55.66 -26.10 18.34
N GLU A 515 -56.88 -25.80 17.92
CA GLU A 515 -58.07 -26.61 18.20
C GLU A 515 -58.90 -26.75 16.92
N ALA A 516 -59.24 -27.99 16.56
CA ALA A 516 -60.08 -28.30 15.41
C ALA A 516 -61.56 -28.14 15.76
N MET A 517 -62.24 -27.23 15.05
CA MET A 517 -63.66 -26.94 15.27
C MET A 517 -64.57 -27.86 14.44
N PRO A 518 -65.70 -28.31 15.00
CA PRO A 518 -66.64 -29.17 14.27
C PRO A 518 -67.49 -28.45 13.21
N HIS A 519 -67.51 -27.10 13.19
CA HIS A 519 -68.31 -26.30 12.26
C HIS A 519 -67.50 -25.11 11.69
N PRO A 520 -67.78 -24.65 10.45
CA PRO A 520 -67.05 -23.55 9.81
C PRO A 520 -67.28 -22.19 10.49
N PRO A 521 -66.28 -21.29 10.50
CA PRO A 521 -66.42 -19.94 11.06
C PRO A 521 -67.17 -19.00 10.11
N ASP A 522 -67.90 -18.03 10.68
CA ASP A 522 -68.81 -17.13 9.94
C ASP A 522 -68.14 -16.24 8.88
N VAL A 523 -66.85 -15.90 9.02
CA VAL A 523 -66.12 -15.03 8.08
C VAL A 523 -64.67 -15.50 7.95
N THR A 524 -64.22 -15.78 6.73
CA THR A 524 -62.82 -16.10 6.40
C THR A 524 -62.27 -15.06 5.41
N ILE A 525 -61.02 -14.63 5.59
CA ILE A 525 -60.38 -13.57 4.80
C ILE A 525 -59.27 -14.15 3.93
N ASP A 526 -59.35 -13.91 2.62
CA ASP A 526 -58.36 -14.30 1.61
C ASP A 526 -57.54 -13.09 1.17
N ALA A 527 -56.23 -13.12 1.46
CA ALA A 527 -55.34 -12.01 1.17
C ALA A 527 -54.96 -11.87 -0.33
N THR A 528 -55.17 -12.91 -1.14
CA THR A 528 -54.71 -12.99 -2.54
C THR A 528 -55.52 -12.10 -3.48
N VAL A 529 -56.85 -12.11 -3.31
CA VAL A 529 -57.81 -11.41 -4.17
C VAL A 529 -57.68 -9.89 -4.07
N GLU A 530 -57.18 -9.38 -2.95
CA GLU A 530 -57.03 -7.94 -2.71
C GLU A 530 -55.82 -7.33 -3.43
N LEU A 531 -54.87 -8.15 -3.90
CA LEU A 531 -53.62 -7.70 -4.53
C LEU A 531 -53.70 -7.47 -6.04
N GLN A 532 -54.55 -8.17 -6.78
CA GLN A 532 -54.58 -8.16 -8.26
C GLN A 532 -55.17 -6.90 -8.93
N LYS A 533 -55.69 -5.93 -8.16
CA LYS A 533 -56.41 -4.76 -8.71
C LYS A 533 -55.51 -3.59 -9.16
N LEU A 534 -54.18 -3.75 -9.21
CA LEU A 534 -53.21 -2.63 -9.20
C LEU A 534 -52.38 -2.36 -10.50
N GLU A 535 -52.47 -3.15 -11.59
CA GLU A 535 -51.44 -3.17 -12.67
C GLU A 535 -51.89 -2.81 -14.14
N SER A 536 -52.27 -1.57 -14.57
CA SER A 536 -52.75 -1.36 -15.99
C SER A 536 -52.71 0.04 -16.75
N MET A 537 -51.57 0.72 -17.12
CA MET A 537 -51.51 1.92 -18.07
C MET A 537 -50.11 2.24 -18.76
N GLU A 538 -49.95 2.64 -20.08
CA GLU A 538 -48.62 2.95 -20.79
C GLU A 538 -48.60 3.86 -22.11
N GLY A 539 -47.43 4.49 -22.53
CA GLY A 539 -47.24 5.24 -23.83
C GLY A 539 -45.96 6.08 -24.28
N GLU A 540 -44.74 6.06 -23.70
CA GLU A 540 -43.54 6.86 -24.15
C GLU A 540 -42.17 6.11 -23.99
N THR A 541 -41.03 6.54 -24.60
CA THR A 541 -39.75 5.77 -24.50
C THR A 541 -39.10 5.87 -23.10
N PRO A 542 -38.62 4.75 -22.53
CA PRO A 542 -38.15 4.74 -21.15
C PRO A 542 -36.97 5.67 -20.86
N LEU A 543 -36.06 5.86 -21.84
CA LEU A 543 -34.86 6.69 -21.65
C LEU A 543 -35.18 8.18 -21.65
N GLN A 544 -36.11 8.62 -22.50
CA GLN A 544 -36.54 10.01 -22.56
C GLN A 544 -37.33 10.39 -21.30
N TRP A 545 -38.22 9.52 -20.82
CA TRP A 545 -38.93 9.72 -19.55
C TRP A 545 -38.01 9.79 -18.35
N ALA A 546 -37.07 8.85 -18.27
CA ALA A 546 -36.11 8.83 -17.20
C ALA A 546 -35.21 10.08 -17.22
N THR A 547 -34.92 10.63 -18.40
CA THR A 547 -34.09 11.82 -18.53
C THR A 547 -34.87 13.11 -18.25
N GLU A 548 -36.08 13.27 -18.79
CA GLU A 548 -36.93 14.44 -18.54
C GLU A 548 -37.30 14.56 -17.06
N ARG A 549 -37.58 13.44 -16.39
CA ARG A 549 -37.95 13.40 -14.95
C ARG A 549 -36.77 13.27 -13.99
N GLY A 550 -35.56 13.16 -14.51
CA GLY A 550 -34.32 13.10 -13.73
C GLY A 550 -34.09 11.86 -12.90
N HIS A 551 -34.53 10.72 -13.42
CA HIS A 551 -34.29 9.41 -12.86
C HIS A 551 -32.94 8.86 -13.33
N GLU A 552 -31.86 9.43 -12.78
CA GLU A 552 -30.47 9.10 -13.11
C GLU A 552 -30.18 7.58 -13.08
N ALA A 553 -30.70 6.87 -12.08
CA ALA A 553 -30.50 5.42 -11.94
C ALA A 553 -31.14 4.60 -13.07
N VAL A 554 -32.26 5.08 -13.61
CA VAL A 554 -32.98 4.45 -14.73
C VAL A 554 -32.28 4.77 -16.04
N VAL A 555 -31.83 6.02 -16.23
CA VAL A 555 -30.99 6.40 -17.38
C VAL A 555 -29.73 5.53 -17.44
N ARG A 556 -29.05 5.33 -16.30
CA ARG A 556 -27.85 4.48 -16.21
C ARG A 556 -28.11 3.04 -16.65
N ARG A 557 -29.18 2.42 -16.14
CA ARG A 557 -29.60 1.05 -16.49
C ARG A 557 -29.93 0.92 -17.98
N LEU A 558 -30.54 1.94 -18.57
CA LEU A 558 -30.90 1.95 -19.99
C LEU A 558 -29.67 2.12 -20.88
N LEU A 559 -28.70 2.94 -20.49
CA LEU A 559 -27.41 3.05 -21.19
C LEU A 559 -26.61 1.74 -21.14
N GLU A 560 -26.61 1.04 -20.00
CA GLU A 560 -26.00 -0.29 -19.85
C GLU A 560 -26.65 -1.35 -20.74
N ALA A 561 -27.95 -1.21 -21.00
CA ALA A 561 -28.70 -2.06 -21.93
C ALA A 561 -28.53 -1.67 -23.41
N GLY A 562 -27.66 -0.70 -23.72
CA GLY A 562 -27.37 -0.26 -25.09
C GLY A 562 -28.42 0.69 -25.67
N ALA A 563 -29.19 1.39 -24.82
CA ALA A 563 -30.17 2.35 -25.30
C ALA A 563 -29.53 3.46 -26.15
N ASN A 564 -30.15 3.74 -27.30
CA ASN A 564 -29.63 4.71 -28.25
C ASN A 564 -29.78 6.14 -27.68
N VAL A 565 -28.66 6.74 -27.28
CA VAL A 565 -28.59 8.11 -26.75
C VAL A 565 -28.99 9.19 -27.76
N TYR A 566 -29.08 8.83 -29.04
CA TYR A 566 -29.43 9.73 -30.15
C TYR A 566 -30.89 9.56 -30.62
N ALA A 567 -31.73 8.77 -29.95
CA ALA A 567 -33.13 8.57 -30.32
C ALA A 567 -33.99 9.82 -30.02
N GLY A 568 -34.75 10.28 -31.03
CA GLY A 568 -35.62 11.45 -30.96
C GLY A 568 -37.09 11.09 -30.75
N ASP A 569 -37.83 11.94 -30.04
CA ASP A 569 -39.29 11.89 -29.99
C ASP A 569 -39.94 12.47 -31.28
N LYS A 570 -41.27 12.63 -31.29
CA LYS A 570 -42.01 13.16 -32.45
C LYS A 570 -41.64 14.60 -32.81
N ASP A 571 -40.99 15.34 -31.90
CA ASP A 571 -40.55 16.73 -32.09
C ASP A 571 -39.02 16.82 -32.33
N GLY A 572 -38.32 15.69 -32.42
CA GLY A 572 -36.87 15.61 -32.69
C GLY A 572 -35.98 15.87 -31.47
N ARG A 573 -36.53 15.86 -30.25
CA ARG A 573 -35.77 16.07 -29.01
C ARG A 573 -35.10 14.77 -28.55
N THR A 574 -33.81 14.85 -28.19
CA THR A 574 -32.98 13.72 -27.73
C THR A 574 -32.86 13.71 -26.20
N ALA A 575 -32.39 12.60 -25.62
CA ALA A 575 -32.15 12.52 -24.18
C ALA A 575 -31.22 13.63 -23.68
N LEU A 576 -30.21 14.04 -24.47
CA LEU A 576 -29.31 15.13 -24.09
C LEU A 576 -30.00 16.51 -24.11
N SER A 577 -30.93 16.77 -25.04
CA SER A 577 -31.67 18.03 -25.04
C SER A 577 -32.62 18.14 -23.85
N TYR A 578 -33.27 17.03 -23.46
CA TYR A 578 -34.10 16.97 -22.26
C TYR A 578 -33.29 17.18 -20.98
N ALA A 579 -32.09 16.58 -20.88
CA ALA A 579 -31.21 16.76 -19.73
C ALA A 579 -30.68 18.19 -19.61
N ALA A 580 -30.37 18.83 -20.75
CA ALA A 580 -29.85 20.19 -20.80
C ALA A 580 -30.94 21.25 -20.50
N GLU A 581 -32.15 21.07 -21.04
CA GLU A 581 -33.29 21.95 -20.79
C GLU A 581 -33.80 21.84 -19.33
N GLY A 582 -33.74 20.63 -18.76
CA GLY A 582 -34.07 20.36 -17.36
C GLY A 582 -32.97 20.70 -16.35
N GLY A 583 -31.79 21.17 -16.79
CA GLY A 583 -30.66 21.54 -15.92
C GLY A 583 -30.03 20.37 -15.15
N GLN A 584 -30.10 19.15 -15.69
CA GLN A 584 -29.72 17.93 -14.97
C GLN A 584 -28.27 17.49 -15.25
N GLU A 585 -27.35 18.15 -14.56
CA GLU A 585 -25.90 18.01 -14.75
C GLU A 585 -25.39 16.56 -14.62
N ALA A 586 -25.92 15.78 -13.67
CA ALA A 586 -25.51 14.38 -13.45
C ALA A 586 -25.85 13.47 -14.63
N ILE A 587 -27.01 13.69 -15.27
CA ILE A 587 -27.44 12.90 -16.44
C ILE A 587 -26.65 13.33 -17.68
N VAL A 588 -26.33 14.62 -17.81
CA VAL A 588 -25.41 15.11 -18.85
C VAL A 588 -24.04 14.43 -18.73
N GLN A 589 -23.48 14.31 -17.52
CA GLN A 589 -22.20 13.63 -17.31
C GLN A 589 -22.24 12.13 -17.61
N LEU A 590 -23.34 11.43 -17.30
CA LEU A 590 -23.51 10.02 -17.66
C LEU A 590 -23.54 9.79 -19.17
N LEU A 591 -24.24 10.67 -19.90
CA LEU A 591 -24.28 10.65 -21.36
C LEU A 591 -22.90 10.94 -21.97
N LEU A 592 -22.12 11.86 -21.38
CA LEU A 592 -20.74 12.16 -21.79
C LEU A 592 -19.78 10.99 -21.50
N LYS A 593 -19.89 10.29 -20.37
CA LYS A 593 -19.06 9.12 -20.03
C LYS A 593 -19.24 7.97 -21.03
N SER A 594 -20.47 7.78 -21.52
CA SER A 594 -20.76 6.79 -22.57
C SER A 594 -19.99 7.09 -23.87
N SER A 595 -19.84 8.37 -24.23
CA SER A 595 -19.10 8.79 -25.42
C SER A 595 -17.60 8.46 -25.39
N GLN A 596 -16.97 8.49 -24.21
CA GLN A 596 -15.55 8.17 -24.03
C GLN A 596 -15.24 6.68 -24.16
N MET A 597 -16.18 5.82 -23.77
CA MET A 597 -16.05 4.37 -23.99
C MET A 597 -16.18 4.01 -25.47
N SER A 598 -16.99 4.74 -26.23
CA SER A 598 -17.07 4.60 -27.69
C SER A 598 -15.74 4.98 -28.37
N LEU A 599 -15.06 6.03 -27.90
CA LEU A 599 -13.72 6.42 -28.41
C LEU A 599 -12.68 5.34 -28.16
N ARG A 600 -12.65 4.77 -26.94
CA ARG A 600 -11.73 3.68 -26.60
C ARG A 600 -11.83 2.51 -27.56
N TRP A 601 -13.05 2.06 -27.82
CA TRP A 601 -13.30 0.94 -28.70
C TRP A 601 -12.85 1.21 -30.14
N ALA A 602 -13.13 2.40 -30.66
CA ALA A 602 -12.69 2.81 -32.00
C ALA A 602 -11.16 2.87 -32.13
N VAL A 603 -10.47 3.36 -31.09
CA VAL A 603 -9.00 3.42 -31.05
C VAL A 603 -8.36 2.03 -30.95
N GLU A 604 -8.92 1.13 -30.13
CA GLU A 604 -8.39 -0.24 -29.99
C GLU A 604 -8.60 -1.08 -31.26
N THR A 605 -9.71 -0.85 -31.97
CA THR A 605 -10.03 -1.51 -33.25
C THR A 605 -9.30 -0.91 -34.45
N GLY A 606 -8.82 0.34 -34.35
CA GLY A 606 -8.08 1.02 -35.41
C GLY A 606 -9.00 1.68 -36.46
N ASP A 607 -10.26 1.92 -36.14
CA ASP A 607 -11.25 2.52 -37.06
C ASP A 607 -11.05 4.04 -37.13
N VAL A 608 -10.29 4.49 -38.13
CA VAL A 608 -9.85 5.88 -38.28
C VAL A 608 -11.05 6.81 -38.51
N GLU A 609 -12.04 6.36 -39.27
CA GLU A 609 -13.25 7.09 -39.63
C GLU A 609 -14.15 7.32 -38.42
N VAL A 610 -14.32 6.30 -37.58
CA VAL A 610 -15.08 6.42 -36.32
C VAL A 610 -14.32 7.28 -35.31
N VAL A 611 -13.00 7.13 -35.18
CA VAL A 611 -12.18 8.00 -34.32
C VAL A 611 -12.30 9.46 -34.78
N LYS A 612 -12.19 9.73 -36.08
CA LYS A 612 -12.34 11.08 -36.63
C LYS A 612 -13.73 11.66 -36.37
N LEU A 613 -14.78 10.88 -36.58
CA LEU A 613 -16.16 11.30 -36.31
C LEU A 613 -16.38 11.65 -34.83
N LEU A 614 -15.79 10.87 -33.92
CA LEU A 614 -15.89 11.13 -32.47
C LEU A 614 -15.11 12.37 -32.05
N LEU A 615 -13.96 12.64 -32.68
CA LEU A 615 -13.19 13.88 -32.45
C LEU A 615 -13.93 15.12 -32.97
N ASP A 616 -14.51 15.04 -34.17
CA ASP A 616 -15.33 16.12 -34.75
C ASP A 616 -16.59 16.42 -33.90
N ARG A 617 -17.06 15.42 -33.13
CA ARG A 617 -18.19 15.51 -32.20
C ARG A 617 -17.77 15.85 -30.76
N GLY A 618 -16.50 16.15 -30.51
CA GLY A 618 -16.01 16.72 -29.24
C GLY A 618 -15.47 15.72 -28.21
N ALA A 619 -15.10 14.50 -28.61
CA ALA A 619 -14.47 13.54 -27.70
C ALA A 619 -13.07 14.02 -27.23
N ASP A 620 -12.77 13.89 -25.94
CA ASP A 620 -11.51 14.35 -25.35
C ASP A 620 -10.43 13.26 -25.40
N VAL A 621 -9.29 13.57 -26.03
CA VAL A 621 -8.14 12.67 -26.23
C VAL A 621 -7.07 12.75 -25.13
N ALA A 622 -7.14 13.77 -24.26
CA ALA A 622 -6.17 13.98 -23.20
C ALA A 622 -6.52 13.22 -21.91
N VAL A 623 -7.78 12.78 -21.78
CA VAL A 623 -8.28 12.06 -20.62
C VAL A 623 -7.86 10.59 -20.71
N ALA A 624 -7.18 10.11 -19.67
CA ALA A 624 -6.89 8.69 -19.52
C ALA A 624 -8.19 7.94 -19.22
N TYR A 625 -8.35 6.76 -19.83
CA TYR A 625 -9.36 5.78 -19.48
C TYR A 625 -9.22 5.33 -18.02
N THR A 626 -10.20 4.59 -17.51
CA THR A 626 -10.28 4.16 -16.11
C THR A 626 -9.11 3.30 -15.63
N ASP A 627 -8.34 2.70 -16.54
CA ASP A 627 -7.13 1.91 -16.29
C ASP A 627 -5.83 2.71 -16.49
N GLY A 628 -5.91 4.03 -16.62
CA GLY A 628 -4.76 4.92 -16.84
C GLY A 628 -4.20 4.87 -18.26
N TRP A 629 -4.86 4.15 -19.18
CA TRP A 629 -4.49 4.14 -20.58
C TRP A 629 -4.98 5.41 -21.26
N THR A 630 -4.14 6.08 -22.02
CA THR A 630 -4.59 7.15 -22.92
C THR A 630 -4.95 6.56 -24.28
N PRO A 631 -5.76 7.26 -25.08
CA PRO A 631 -5.98 6.89 -26.49
C PRO A 631 -4.66 6.66 -27.24
N LEU A 632 -3.61 7.43 -26.93
CA LEU A 632 -2.29 7.28 -27.54
C LEU A 632 -1.57 6.00 -27.10
N ILE A 633 -1.65 5.61 -25.82
CA ILE A 633 -1.10 4.32 -25.33
C ILE A 633 -1.82 3.16 -26.02
N ALA A 634 -3.16 3.23 -26.11
CA ALA A 634 -3.96 2.19 -26.77
C ALA A 634 -3.58 2.01 -28.24
N ALA A 635 -3.51 3.11 -29.00
CA ALA A 635 -3.11 3.07 -30.41
C ALA A 635 -1.67 2.58 -30.59
N SER A 636 -0.74 3.01 -29.73
CA SER A 636 0.68 2.63 -29.80
C SER A 636 0.93 1.17 -29.41
N SER A 637 0.16 0.63 -28.47
CA SER A 637 0.21 -0.77 -28.05
C SER A 637 -0.35 -1.74 -29.11
N LYS A 638 -1.23 -1.26 -29.99
CA LYS A 638 -1.80 -2.05 -31.10
C LYS A 638 -1.12 -1.81 -32.45
N GLY A 639 -0.26 -0.80 -32.56
CA GLY A 639 0.47 -0.49 -33.79
C GLY A 639 -0.33 0.30 -34.83
N HIS A 640 -1.40 0.99 -34.44
CA HIS A 640 -2.29 1.71 -35.36
C HIS A 640 -1.71 3.07 -35.76
N ILE A 641 -0.80 3.09 -36.74
CA ILE A 641 0.00 4.25 -37.14
C ILE A 641 -0.87 5.48 -37.50
N ASP A 642 -1.95 5.28 -38.26
CA ASP A 642 -2.80 6.39 -38.71
C ASP A 642 -3.61 7.00 -37.57
N VAL A 643 -4.06 6.19 -36.62
CA VAL A 643 -4.69 6.66 -35.38
C VAL A 643 -3.68 7.41 -34.50
N VAL A 644 -2.45 6.90 -34.35
CA VAL A 644 -1.37 7.59 -33.62
C VAL A 644 -1.07 8.94 -34.26
N ARG A 645 -0.97 9.01 -35.58
CA ARG A 645 -0.74 10.26 -36.33
C ARG A 645 -1.87 11.27 -36.11
N LEU A 646 -3.12 10.81 -36.19
CA LEU A 646 -4.32 11.63 -35.98
C LEU A 646 -4.36 12.18 -34.55
N LEU A 647 -4.06 11.35 -33.55
CA LEU A 647 -4.02 11.75 -32.14
C LEU A 647 -2.89 12.76 -31.85
N LEU A 648 -1.69 12.53 -32.39
CA LEU A 648 -0.55 13.45 -32.23
C LEU A 648 -0.80 14.82 -32.90
N ALA A 649 -1.55 14.84 -34.01
CA ALA A 649 -1.91 16.08 -34.71
C ALA A 649 -2.81 17.02 -33.88
N THR A 650 -3.51 16.51 -32.86
CA THR A 650 -4.35 17.33 -31.98
C THR A 650 -3.55 18.24 -31.03
N ASN A 651 -2.25 17.98 -30.84
CA ASN A 651 -1.33 18.72 -29.94
C ASN A 651 -1.83 18.89 -28.50
N ARG A 652 -2.80 18.07 -28.06
CA ARG A 652 -3.37 18.03 -26.69
C ARG A 652 -2.90 16.81 -25.89
N VAL A 653 -2.07 15.96 -26.50
CA VAL A 653 -1.67 14.66 -25.94
C VAL A 653 -0.24 14.70 -25.42
N ASN A 654 -0.03 14.18 -24.21
CA ASN A 654 1.31 13.99 -23.64
C ASN A 654 1.86 12.61 -24.05
N ALA A 655 2.93 12.59 -24.84
CA ALA A 655 3.54 11.38 -25.39
C ALA A 655 4.39 10.58 -24.37
N ASP A 656 4.68 11.15 -23.19
CA ASP A 656 5.43 10.50 -22.11
C ASP A 656 4.54 9.96 -20.98
N LEU A 657 3.22 10.14 -21.10
CA LEU A 657 2.29 9.71 -20.06
C LEU A 657 2.34 8.19 -19.93
N LYS A 658 2.63 7.72 -18.71
CA LYS A 658 2.82 6.29 -18.42
C LYS A 658 1.50 5.66 -18.03
N ASP A 659 1.32 4.41 -18.44
CA ASP A 659 0.20 3.63 -17.93
C ASP A 659 0.38 3.32 -16.44
N SER A 660 -0.72 3.18 -15.71
CA SER A 660 -0.70 2.97 -14.25
C SER A 660 -0.27 1.55 -13.85
N LYS A 661 -0.35 0.57 -14.77
CA LYS A 661 -0.16 -0.85 -14.48
C LYS A 661 1.29 -1.29 -14.60
N PHE A 662 1.95 -0.91 -15.69
CA PHE A 662 3.33 -1.28 -15.99
C PHE A 662 4.29 -0.08 -15.92
N GLY A 663 3.77 1.15 -15.88
CA GLY A 663 4.61 2.35 -15.95
C GLY A 663 5.25 2.55 -17.32
N GLN A 664 4.69 1.96 -18.38
CA GLN A 664 5.22 2.05 -19.73
C GLN A 664 4.65 3.28 -20.44
N SER A 665 5.52 3.99 -21.15
CA SER A 665 5.12 5.06 -22.08
C SER A 665 4.60 4.47 -23.40
N PRO A 666 3.91 5.26 -24.24
CA PRO A 666 3.58 4.89 -25.62
C PRO A 666 4.78 4.32 -26.39
N LEU A 667 5.97 4.93 -26.23
CA LEU A 667 7.21 4.46 -26.85
C LEU A 667 7.65 3.07 -26.33
N SER A 668 7.53 2.84 -25.02
CA SER A 668 7.88 1.54 -24.42
C SER A 668 6.95 0.43 -24.92
N TRP A 669 5.64 0.70 -25.04
CA TRP A 669 4.66 -0.22 -25.61
C TRP A 669 4.90 -0.51 -27.09
N ALA A 670 5.16 0.52 -27.90
CA ALA A 670 5.47 0.35 -29.32
C ALA A 670 6.75 -0.46 -29.52
N THR A 671 7.76 -0.21 -28.68
CA THR A 671 9.05 -0.91 -28.70
C THR A 671 8.93 -2.36 -28.25
N ALA A 672 8.20 -2.63 -27.16
CA ALA A 672 8.02 -3.98 -26.63
C ALA A 672 7.22 -4.90 -27.58
N ASN A 673 6.39 -4.33 -28.46
CA ASN A 673 5.63 -5.08 -29.46
C ASN A 673 6.25 -5.06 -30.87
N GLY A 674 7.35 -4.32 -31.08
CA GLY A 674 8.07 -4.32 -32.36
C GLY A 674 7.48 -3.40 -33.45
N TYR A 675 6.71 -2.37 -33.10
CA TYR A 675 6.07 -1.49 -34.08
C TYR A 675 7.00 -0.34 -34.53
N GLU A 676 7.94 -0.66 -35.41
CA GLU A 676 8.99 0.27 -35.91
C GLU A 676 8.45 1.62 -36.38
N ALA A 677 7.41 1.63 -37.22
CA ALA A 677 6.86 2.87 -37.78
C ALA A 677 6.20 3.78 -36.72
N VAL A 678 5.62 3.19 -35.66
CA VAL A 678 5.10 3.93 -34.51
C VAL A 678 6.24 4.47 -33.65
N VAL A 679 7.30 3.67 -33.45
CA VAL A 679 8.51 4.10 -32.73
C VAL A 679 9.15 5.30 -33.45
N GLN A 680 9.34 5.24 -34.77
CA GLN A 680 9.88 6.35 -35.55
C GLN A 680 9.00 7.60 -35.42
N LEU A 681 7.68 7.45 -35.59
CA LEU A 681 6.74 8.58 -35.51
C LEU A 681 6.75 9.25 -34.13
N LEU A 682 6.91 8.47 -33.05
CA LEU A 682 7.03 8.99 -31.68
C LEU A 682 8.37 9.69 -31.46
N LEU A 683 9.48 9.14 -31.96
CA LEU A 683 10.80 9.75 -31.87
C LEU A 683 10.90 11.07 -32.66
N ASP A 684 10.29 11.14 -33.84
CA ASP A 684 10.25 12.34 -34.70
C ASP A 684 9.57 13.54 -34.02
N THR A 685 8.76 13.32 -32.97
CA THR A 685 8.13 14.41 -32.21
C THR A 685 9.15 15.18 -31.36
N GLY A 686 10.31 14.60 -31.04
CA GLY A 686 11.37 15.21 -30.22
C GLY A 686 11.00 15.51 -28.76
N LYS A 687 9.82 15.06 -28.31
CA LYS A 687 9.25 15.35 -26.98
C LYS A 687 9.12 14.11 -26.09
N VAL A 688 9.73 12.99 -26.47
CA VAL A 688 9.57 11.70 -25.81
C VAL A 688 10.84 11.32 -25.05
N ASP A 689 10.69 10.86 -23.81
CA ASP A 689 11.77 10.28 -23.00
C ASP A 689 12.12 8.87 -23.50
N ILE A 690 13.20 8.82 -24.29
CA ILE A 690 13.78 7.60 -24.90
C ILE A 690 14.22 6.58 -23.85
N ASN A 691 14.60 7.04 -22.65
CA ASN A 691 15.10 6.20 -21.57
C ASN A 691 14.06 5.99 -20.45
N SER A 692 12.80 6.33 -20.72
CA SER A 692 11.69 6.19 -19.79
C SER A 692 11.62 4.77 -19.24
N ARG A 693 11.79 4.64 -17.93
CA ARG A 693 11.72 3.34 -17.25
C ARG A 693 10.31 2.96 -16.88
N ASP A 694 10.01 1.69 -17.11
CA ASP A 694 8.83 1.03 -16.57
C ASP A 694 9.00 0.70 -15.08
N ASN A 695 7.94 0.17 -14.45
CA ASN A 695 7.95 -0.17 -13.02
C ASN A 695 8.98 -1.27 -12.68
N SER A 696 9.46 -2.04 -13.67
CA SER A 696 10.54 -3.02 -13.52
C SER A 696 11.94 -2.42 -13.73
N GLY A 697 12.02 -1.11 -13.96
CA GLY A 697 13.26 -0.40 -14.24
C GLY A 697 13.79 -0.62 -15.66
N ARG A 698 13.00 -1.24 -16.54
CA ARG A 698 13.39 -1.52 -17.93
C ARG A 698 13.13 -0.32 -18.83
N THR A 699 14.07 -0.08 -19.73
CA THR A 699 14.02 0.95 -20.78
C THR A 699 13.44 0.37 -22.08
N PRO A 700 12.93 1.20 -23.01
CA PRO A 700 12.56 0.76 -24.34
C PRO A 700 13.70 0.00 -25.04
N LEU A 701 14.95 0.47 -24.88
CA LEU A 701 16.12 -0.21 -25.45
C LEU A 701 16.30 -1.64 -24.89
N GLN A 702 16.09 -1.84 -23.58
CA GLN A 702 16.15 -3.18 -22.97
C GLN A 702 15.04 -4.09 -23.48
N TRP A 703 13.82 -3.57 -23.67
CA TRP A 703 12.73 -4.32 -24.29
C TRP A 703 13.03 -4.74 -25.74
N ALA A 704 13.57 -3.81 -26.54
CA ALA A 704 13.99 -4.08 -27.92
C ALA A 704 15.10 -5.15 -27.98
N ALA A 705 16.09 -5.05 -27.09
CA ALA A 705 17.20 -5.99 -27.01
C ALA A 705 16.76 -7.38 -26.53
N GLU A 706 15.89 -7.47 -25.51
CA GLU A 706 15.36 -8.74 -24.98
C GLU A 706 14.57 -9.51 -26.05
N ARG A 707 13.83 -8.79 -26.90
CA ARG A 707 12.98 -9.38 -27.95
C ARG A 707 13.65 -9.50 -29.32
N GLY A 708 14.89 -9.02 -29.46
CA GLY A 708 15.67 -9.12 -30.70
C GLY A 708 15.24 -8.18 -31.82
N TYR A 709 14.64 -7.02 -31.52
CA TYR A 709 14.22 -6.03 -32.52
C TYR A 709 15.39 -5.13 -32.95
N GLU A 710 16.26 -5.64 -33.80
CA GLU A 710 17.53 -4.99 -34.21
C GLU A 710 17.35 -3.58 -34.80
N THR A 711 16.37 -3.38 -35.66
CA THR A 711 16.00 -2.10 -36.28
C THR A 711 15.62 -1.06 -35.23
N ILE A 712 14.80 -1.44 -34.24
CA ILE A 712 14.40 -0.55 -33.14
C ILE A 712 15.59 -0.26 -32.21
N VAL A 713 16.43 -1.25 -31.93
CA VAL A 713 17.69 -1.04 -31.18
C VAL A 713 18.56 0.00 -31.88
N ARG A 714 18.76 -0.11 -33.20
CA ARG A 714 19.54 0.87 -33.96
C ARG A 714 18.91 2.27 -33.92
N LEU A 715 17.58 2.36 -34.05
CA LEU A 715 16.87 3.64 -33.96
C LEU A 715 17.02 4.29 -32.57
N LEU A 716 16.82 3.53 -31.49
CA LEU A 716 16.94 4.04 -30.12
C LEU A 716 18.37 4.44 -29.75
N LEU A 717 19.37 3.69 -30.25
CA LEU A 717 20.78 4.04 -30.05
C LEU A 717 21.18 5.30 -30.84
N LYS A 718 20.69 5.45 -32.08
CA LYS A 718 20.94 6.64 -32.91
C LYS A 718 20.38 7.92 -32.26
N GLU A 719 19.21 7.82 -31.63
CA GLU A 719 18.55 8.95 -30.96
C GLU A 719 19.02 9.16 -29.49
N GLY A 720 20.03 8.42 -29.01
CA GLY A 720 20.74 8.75 -27.76
C GLY A 720 20.36 7.95 -26.52
N ALA A 721 19.88 6.71 -26.64
CA ALA A 721 19.74 5.81 -25.50
C ALA A 721 21.11 5.47 -24.88
N VAL A 722 21.36 5.90 -23.62
CA VAL A 722 22.64 5.70 -22.93
C VAL A 722 22.54 4.54 -21.95
N THR A 723 23.44 3.56 -22.06
CA THR A 723 23.56 2.48 -21.07
C THR A 723 24.79 2.73 -20.20
N CYS A 724 24.63 3.39 -19.05
CA CYS A 724 25.65 3.27 -18.00
C CYS A 724 25.42 2.01 -17.18
N THR A 725 26.47 1.21 -16.99
CA THR A 725 26.41 -0.07 -16.28
C THR A 725 27.37 -0.06 -15.09
N HIS A 726 27.02 -0.79 -14.02
CA HIS A 726 27.91 -0.98 -12.89
C HIS A 726 29.09 -1.85 -13.31
N ARG A 727 30.32 -1.37 -13.08
CA ARG A 727 31.55 -2.11 -13.40
C ARG A 727 32.04 -2.89 -12.18
N GLN A 728 32.31 -2.18 -11.08
CA GLN A 728 32.93 -2.75 -9.89
C GLN A 728 32.67 -1.89 -8.65
N THR A 729 32.72 -2.52 -7.48
CA THR A 729 32.70 -1.84 -6.17
C THR A 729 34.07 -1.94 -5.52
N LEU A 730 34.62 -0.81 -5.10
CA LEU A 730 35.90 -0.68 -4.39
C LEU A 730 35.64 -0.66 -2.89
N GLU A 731 36.11 -1.70 -2.20
CA GLU A 731 35.96 -1.89 -0.76
C GLU A 731 37.30 -1.67 -0.07
N GLY A 732 37.25 -1.05 1.12
CA GLY A 732 38.43 -0.99 1.98
C GLY A 732 38.41 0.11 3.03
N HIS A 733 37.70 1.21 2.82
CA HIS A 733 37.58 2.27 3.83
C HIS A 733 36.88 1.76 5.10
N GLY A 734 37.30 2.29 6.25
CA GLY A 734 36.75 1.89 7.55
C GLY A 734 35.43 2.57 7.92
N ASP A 735 35.07 3.64 7.21
CA ASP A 735 33.91 4.49 7.47
C ASP A 735 33.55 5.27 6.18
N PHE A 736 32.59 6.19 6.26
CA PHE A 736 31.91 6.81 5.12
C PHE A 736 32.86 7.45 4.12
N VAL A 737 32.58 7.28 2.82
CA VAL A 737 33.34 7.95 1.77
C VAL A 737 32.58 9.20 1.31
N PHE A 738 33.20 10.37 1.48
CA PHE A 738 32.58 11.66 1.17
C PHE A 738 32.93 12.14 -0.24
N GLY A 739 34.20 12.03 -0.63
CA GLY A 739 34.72 12.60 -1.88
C GLY A 739 35.47 11.58 -2.73
N VAL A 740 35.39 11.73 -4.04
CA VAL A 740 36.14 10.95 -5.03
C VAL A 740 36.69 11.87 -6.11
N ALA A 741 37.88 11.57 -6.63
CA ALA A 741 38.49 12.32 -7.73
C ALA A 741 39.37 11.41 -8.59
N PHE A 742 39.31 11.58 -9.92
CA PHE A 742 40.25 10.93 -10.84
C PHE A 742 41.48 11.80 -11.07
N SER A 743 42.64 11.18 -11.23
CA SER A 743 43.84 11.85 -11.70
C SER A 743 43.72 12.22 -13.18
N PRO A 744 44.31 13.34 -13.63
CA PRO A 744 44.27 13.76 -15.03
C PRO A 744 44.84 12.72 -16.02
N ASP A 745 45.79 11.90 -15.57
CA ASP A 745 46.41 10.82 -16.36
C ASP A 745 45.55 9.55 -16.47
N ARG A 746 44.36 9.54 -15.85
CA ARG A 746 43.38 8.44 -15.85
C ARG A 746 43.85 7.15 -15.16
N ARG A 747 45.00 7.17 -14.48
CA ARG A 747 45.57 5.96 -13.87
C ARG A 747 45.18 5.78 -12.41
N THR A 748 44.84 6.86 -11.73
CA THR A 748 44.63 6.85 -10.28
C THR A 748 43.27 7.43 -9.94
N LEU A 749 42.53 6.74 -9.07
CA LEU A 749 41.35 7.26 -8.41
C LEU A 749 41.71 7.52 -6.95
N ALA A 750 41.33 8.67 -6.41
CA ALA A 750 41.43 8.98 -4.99
C ALA A 750 40.05 8.95 -4.34
N SER A 751 39.97 8.50 -3.08
CA SER A 751 38.76 8.54 -2.26
C SER A 751 39.08 9.08 -0.87
N ALA A 752 38.20 9.95 -0.36
CA ALA A 752 38.31 10.60 0.94
C ALA A 752 37.23 10.11 1.90
N SER A 753 37.62 9.77 3.13
CA SER A 753 36.72 9.11 4.08
C SER A 753 36.71 9.74 5.48
N ARG A 754 35.62 9.45 6.18
CA ARG A 754 35.43 9.65 7.62
C ARG A 754 36.44 8.89 8.47
N ASP A 755 37.06 7.84 7.93
CA ASP A 755 38.14 7.08 8.58
C ASP A 755 39.47 7.86 8.72
N LYS A 756 39.46 9.16 8.35
CA LYS A 756 40.60 10.09 8.41
C LYS A 756 41.71 9.77 7.41
N THR A 757 41.42 8.95 6.39
CA THR A 757 42.39 8.57 5.37
C THR A 757 41.92 8.92 3.97
N VAL A 758 42.90 9.14 3.09
CA VAL A 758 42.67 9.15 1.65
C VAL A 758 43.24 7.87 1.08
N ARG A 759 42.49 7.18 0.22
CA ARG A 759 42.99 5.98 -0.48
C ARG A 759 43.16 6.26 -1.96
N LEU A 760 44.23 5.71 -2.51
CA LEU A 760 44.49 5.71 -3.94
C LEU A 760 44.27 4.31 -4.50
N TRP A 761 43.60 4.27 -5.65
CA TRP A 761 43.22 3.07 -6.37
C TRP A 761 43.73 3.19 -7.81
N ASP A 762 44.01 2.07 -8.44
CA ASP A 762 44.16 2.00 -9.87
C ASP A 762 42.79 2.19 -10.53
N ALA A 763 42.69 3.19 -11.41
CA ALA A 763 41.43 3.55 -12.04
C ALA A 763 40.97 2.54 -13.11
N ALA A 764 41.87 1.75 -13.69
CA ALA A 764 41.54 0.81 -14.76
C ALA A 764 40.97 -0.49 -14.20
N ASN A 765 41.60 -1.04 -13.16
CA ASN A 765 41.24 -2.34 -12.59
C ASN A 765 40.68 -2.28 -11.15
N GLY A 766 40.57 -1.08 -10.56
CA GLY A 766 40.01 -0.89 -9.22
C GLY A 766 40.89 -1.40 -8.08
N THR A 767 42.14 -1.76 -8.34
CA THR A 767 43.03 -2.30 -7.30
C THR A 767 43.50 -1.23 -6.32
N TYR A 768 43.55 -1.56 -5.03
CA TYR A 768 44.10 -0.68 -4.01
C TYR A 768 45.60 -0.46 -4.23
N ARG A 769 46.06 0.80 -4.17
CA ARG A 769 47.48 1.17 -4.32
C ARG A 769 48.10 1.60 -3.01
N GLN A 770 47.57 2.63 -2.37
CA GLN A 770 48.14 3.19 -1.14
C GLN A 770 47.13 3.98 -0.30
N THR A 771 47.44 4.16 0.99
CA THR A 771 46.66 4.98 1.93
C THR A 771 47.50 6.15 2.43
N LEU A 772 46.97 7.36 2.30
CA LEU A 772 47.55 8.59 2.83
C LEU A 772 46.96 8.87 4.21
N LYS A 773 47.81 8.85 5.24
CA LYS A 773 47.43 9.08 6.64
C LYS A 773 48.06 10.36 7.15
N GLY A 774 47.32 11.10 7.96
CA GLY A 774 47.88 12.24 8.70
C GLY A 774 46.87 13.27 9.18
N HIS A 775 45.67 13.34 8.61
CA HIS A 775 44.60 14.20 9.14
C HIS A 775 44.08 13.70 10.49
N ASP A 776 43.67 14.64 11.35
CA ASP A 776 43.21 14.33 12.72
C ASP A 776 41.70 14.13 12.81
N SER A 777 40.97 14.45 11.74
CA SER A 777 39.51 14.37 11.62
C SER A 777 39.08 13.86 10.24
N TRP A 778 37.77 13.87 9.98
CA TRP A 778 37.16 13.38 8.74
C TRP A 778 37.67 14.16 7.53
N ILE A 779 37.78 13.49 6.38
CA ILE A 779 38.20 14.11 5.12
C ILE A 779 36.99 14.20 4.20
N TYR A 780 36.59 15.42 3.85
CA TYR A 780 35.34 15.67 3.11
C TYR A 780 35.57 15.78 1.61
N GLY A 781 36.63 16.50 1.19
CA GLY A 781 36.91 16.80 -0.21
C GLY A 781 38.35 16.52 -0.59
N ILE A 782 38.57 16.19 -1.86
CA ILE A 782 39.89 15.92 -2.45
C ILE A 782 39.94 16.45 -3.88
N ALA A 783 41.12 16.90 -4.31
CA ALA A 783 41.34 17.35 -5.68
C ALA A 783 42.77 17.05 -6.13
N PHE A 784 42.92 16.56 -7.36
CA PHE A 784 44.23 16.47 -8.01
C PHE A 784 44.62 17.81 -8.61
N SER A 785 45.90 18.13 -8.53
CA SER A 785 46.49 19.20 -9.34
C SER A 785 46.39 18.86 -10.83
N PRO A 786 46.33 19.85 -11.75
CA PRO A 786 46.19 19.61 -13.19
C PRO A 786 47.32 18.76 -13.80
N ASN A 787 48.51 18.79 -13.19
CA ASN A 787 49.65 17.96 -13.61
C ASN A 787 49.64 16.54 -13.02
N GLY A 788 48.68 16.21 -12.15
CA GLY A 788 48.50 14.91 -11.50
C GLY A 788 49.54 14.54 -10.44
N LYS A 789 50.54 15.39 -10.15
CA LYS A 789 51.63 15.07 -9.23
C LYS A 789 51.31 15.36 -7.77
N THR A 790 50.40 16.29 -7.53
CA THR A 790 49.97 16.70 -6.18
C THR A 790 48.49 16.43 -5.98
N LEU A 791 48.13 15.91 -4.81
CA LEU A 791 46.76 15.75 -4.34
C LEU A 791 46.54 16.68 -3.14
N ALA A 792 45.42 17.39 -3.11
CA ALA A 792 44.97 18.16 -1.95
C ALA A 792 43.83 17.44 -1.25
N SER A 793 43.80 17.46 0.08
CA SER A 793 42.71 16.94 0.91
C SER A 793 42.23 17.97 1.93
N ALA A 794 40.90 18.10 2.05
CA ALA A 794 40.20 19.01 2.95
C ALA A 794 39.59 18.24 4.13
N SER A 795 39.79 18.72 5.36
CA SER A 795 39.39 17.98 6.56
C SER A 795 38.66 18.83 7.62
N GLY A 796 37.87 18.14 8.44
CA GLY A 796 37.30 18.65 9.68
C GLY A 796 38.33 19.05 10.74
N ASP A 797 39.62 18.76 10.54
CA ASP A 797 40.71 19.24 11.40
C ASP A 797 41.11 20.70 11.11
N LYS A 798 40.32 21.39 10.27
CA LYS A 798 40.49 22.80 9.85
C LYS A 798 41.69 23.03 8.93
N THR A 799 42.30 21.97 8.41
CA THR A 799 43.47 22.07 7.54
C THR A 799 43.21 21.51 6.14
N VAL A 800 44.03 21.98 5.21
CA VAL A 800 44.21 21.34 3.91
C VAL A 800 45.59 20.72 3.86
N ARG A 801 45.73 19.47 3.40
CA ARG A 801 47.04 18.83 3.22
C ARG A 801 47.34 18.57 1.76
N LEU A 802 48.60 18.76 1.38
CA LEU A 802 49.13 18.47 0.06
C LEU A 802 49.99 17.21 0.13
N TRP A 803 49.78 16.31 -0.84
CA TRP A 803 50.44 15.01 -0.91
C TRP A 803 51.10 14.82 -2.26
N ASP A 804 52.24 14.14 -2.27
CA ASP A 804 52.84 13.63 -3.49
C ASP A 804 52.10 12.36 -3.95
N VAL A 805 51.60 12.34 -5.17
CA VAL A 805 50.77 11.22 -5.66
C VAL A 805 51.61 9.97 -5.90
N ALA A 806 52.87 10.12 -6.31
CA ALA A 806 53.73 9.00 -6.68
C ALA A 806 54.29 8.28 -5.45
N SER A 807 54.78 9.03 -4.46
CA SER A 807 55.36 8.48 -3.23
C SER A 807 54.36 8.35 -2.08
N GLY A 808 53.20 9.02 -2.16
CA GLY A 808 52.24 9.10 -1.04
C GLY A 808 52.72 10.00 0.11
N ALA A 809 53.87 10.66 -0.04
CA ALA A 809 54.44 11.48 1.02
C ALA A 809 53.61 12.75 1.26
N HIS A 810 53.44 13.09 2.53
CA HIS A 810 52.96 14.41 2.94
C HIS A 810 53.96 15.48 2.50
N ARG A 811 53.48 16.52 1.79
CA ARG A 811 54.30 17.65 1.36
C ARG A 811 54.13 18.85 2.29
N GLN A 812 52.89 19.27 2.51
CA GLN A 812 52.58 20.50 3.25
C GLN A 812 51.21 20.44 3.94
N THR A 813 51.07 21.21 5.02
CA THR A 813 49.80 21.44 5.71
C THR A 813 49.48 22.92 5.68
N LEU A 814 48.37 23.28 5.05
CA LEU A 814 47.86 24.64 4.97
C LEU A 814 46.94 24.88 6.16
N LYS A 815 47.36 25.77 7.06
CA LYS A 815 46.62 26.16 8.27
C LYS A 815 46.13 27.59 8.14
N GLY A 816 44.91 27.84 8.61
CA GLY A 816 44.38 29.20 8.68
C GLY A 816 42.87 29.27 8.87
N HIS A 817 42.11 28.31 8.36
CA HIS A 817 40.65 28.26 8.57
C HIS A 817 40.29 28.04 10.03
N ASP A 818 39.16 28.64 10.46
CA ASP A 818 38.71 28.60 11.86
C ASP A 818 37.72 27.45 12.14
N ASN A 819 37.24 26.80 11.08
CA ASN A 819 36.31 25.68 11.14
C ASN A 819 36.66 24.60 10.11
N ALA A 820 35.87 23.52 10.04
CA ALA A 820 36.06 22.41 9.11
C ALA A 820 36.20 22.89 7.65
N VAL A 821 37.11 22.28 6.89
CA VAL A 821 37.26 22.54 5.45
C VAL A 821 36.50 21.45 4.71
N TRP A 822 35.48 21.85 3.95
CA TRP A 822 34.56 20.93 3.28
C TRP A 822 35.09 20.48 1.91
N THR A 823 35.67 21.38 1.13
CA THR A 823 36.22 21.05 -0.18
C THR A 823 37.44 21.89 -0.55
N VAL A 824 38.15 21.44 -1.58
CA VAL A 824 39.31 22.09 -2.19
C VAL A 824 39.26 21.96 -3.71
N ALA A 825 39.79 22.95 -4.42
CA ALA A 825 39.92 22.92 -5.88
C ALA A 825 41.22 23.60 -6.32
N PHE A 826 41.93 23.02 -7.29
CA PHE A 826 43.05 23.69 -7.95
C PHE A 826 42.55 24.55 -9.11
N SER A 827 43.21 25.68 -9.35
CA SER A 827 43.06 26.42 -10.59
C SER A 827 43.55 25.60 -11.78
N PRO A 828 43.03 25.81 -13.00
CA PRO A 828 43.44 25.05 -14.20
C PRO A 828 44.94 25.15 -14.52
N ASP A 829 45.58 26.26 -14.16
CA ASP A 829 47.03 26.45 -14.30
C ASP A 829 47.86 25.78 -13.18
N GLY A 830 47.20 25.23 -12.17
CA GLY A 830 47.79 24.56 -11.01
C GLY A 830 48.55 25.47 -10.05
N LYS A 831 48.47 26.81 -10.19
CA LYS A 831 49.23 27.76 -9.36
C LYS A 831 48.48 28.20 -8.10
N THR A 832 47.16 28.09 -8.10
CA THR A 832 46.29 28.54 -7.02
C THR A 832 45.48 27.35 -6.52
N LEU A 833 45.32 27.25 -5.20
CA LEU A 833 44.39 26.32 -4.57
C LEU A 833 43.32 27.14 -3.85
N ALA A 834 42.05 26.79 -4.02
CA ALA A 834 40.95 27.34 -3.24
C ALA A 834 40.46 26.31 -2.22
N SER A 835 40.10 26.75 -1.03
CA SER A 835 39.50 25.93 0.02
C SER A 835 38.24 26.59 0.57
N ALA A 836 37.16 25.82 0.70
CA ALA A 836 35.88 26.28 1.25
C ALA A 836 35.64 25.68 2.64
N SER A 837 35.18 26.50 3.58
CA SER A 837 35.10 26.13 4.99
C SER A 837 33.79 26.54 5.66
N GLY A 838 33.48 25.83 6.75
CA GLY A 838 32.43 26.20 7.70
C GLY A 838 32.72 27.45 8.53
N ASP A 839 33.81 28.18 8.26
CA ASP A 839 34.05 29.53 8.78
C ASP A 839 33.40 30.63 7.91
N ASN A 840 32.57 30.22 6.95
CA ASN A 840 31.86 31.07 5.98
C ASN A 840 32.77 31.72 4.92
N THR A 841 34.05 31.31 4.83
CA THR A 841 35.01 31.89 3.89
C THR A 841 35.50 30.89 2.85
N VAL A 842 36.00 31.43 1.74
CA VAL A 842 36.88 30.71 0.81
C VAL A 842 38.28 31.29 0.92
N ARG A 843 39.32 30.45 1.03
CA ARG A 843 40.72 30.92 1.04
C ARG A 843 41.47 30.48 -0.19
N LEU A 844 42.31 31.38 -0.70
CA LEU A 844 43.21 31.15 -1.82
C LEU A 844 44.64 30.96 -1.31
N TRP A 845 45.32 29.96 -1.85
CA TRP A 845 46.67 29.57 -1.50
C TRP A 845 47.54 29.47 -2.75
N ASN A 846 48.83 29.70 -2.60
CA ASN A 846 49.80 29.31 -3.60
C ASN A 846 49.97 27.78 -3.57
N ALA A 847 49.65 27.11 -4.66
CA ALA A 847 49.70 25.64 -4.73
C ALA A 847 51.11 25.05 -4.60
N ALA A 848 52.15 25.79 -5.00
CA ALA A 848 53.53 25.32 -4.97
C ALA A 848 54.20 25.55 -3.62
N SER A 849 54.01 26.74 -3.02
CA SER A 849 54.63 27.09 -1.74
C SER A 849 53.75 26.81 -0.51
N GLY A 850 52.44 26.64 -0.69
CA GLY A 850 51.46 26.55 0.39
C GLY A 850 51.18 27.88 1.09
N ALA A 851 51.74 28.98 0.59
CA ALA A 851 51.53 30.29 1.18
C ALA A 851 50.07 30.74 1.02
N TYR A 852 49.47 31.23 2.11
CA TYR A 852 48.19 31.93 2.08
C TYR A 852 48.29 33.16 1.16
N ARG A 853 47.27 33.38 0.34
CA ARG A 853 47.18 34.57 -0.55
C ARG A 853 46.10 35.53 -0.08
N GLN A 854 44.85 35.06 0.04
CA GLN A 854 43.71 35.93 0.29
C GLN A 854 42.51 35.13 0.82
N THR A 855 41.64 35.78 1.58
CA THR A 855 40.32 35.30 2.00
C THR A 855 39.23 36.00 1.19
N LEU A 856 38.25 35.24 0.72
CA LEU A 856 37.05 35.71 0.06
C LEU A 856 35.90 35.66 1.07
N GLU A 857 35.42 36.83 1.45
CA GLU A 857 34.37 37.01 2.44
C GLU A 857 33.07 37.48 1.77
N GLY A 858 31.93 37.01 2.27
CA GLY A 858 30.63 37.48 1.82
C GLY A 858 29.47 36.51 2.02
N HIS A 859 29.74 35.21 2.10
CA HIS A 859 28.70 34.23 2.47
C HIS A 859 28.27 34.40 3.93
N SER A 860 26.98 34.23 4.21
CA SER A 860 26.43 34.40 5.57
C SER A 860 26.33 33.10 6.35
N ASN A 861 26.78 31.99 5.77
CA ASN A 861 26.77 30.64 6.35
C ASN A 861 27.87 29.79 5.70
N GLU A 862 28.03 28.56 6.18
CA GLU A 862 29.13 27.66 5.81
C GLU A 862 29.26 27.51 4.28
N VAL A 863 30.50 27.60 3.78
CA VAL A 863 30.80 27.37 2.36
C VAL A 863 31.17 25.91 2.17
N ILE A 864 30.36 25.19 1.40
CA ILE A 864 30.43 23.72 1.29
C ILE A 864 31.20 23.30 0.05
N SER A 865 31.09 24.07 -1.05
CA SER A 865 31.67 23.71 -2.34
C SER A 865 32.36 24.89 -3.01
N VAL A 866 33.39 24.61 -3.80
CA VAL A 866 34.15 25.58 -4.58
C VAL A 866 34.63 24.95 -5.89
N ALA A 867 34.57 25.70 -6.99
CA ALA A 867 35.06 25.26 -8.29
C ALA A 867 35.63 26.44 -9.10
N PHE A 868 36.74 26.23 -9.79
CA PHE A 868 37.25 27.18 -10.79
C PHE A 868 36.59 26.94 -12.14
N SER A 869 36.38 28.01 -12.90
CA SER A 869 36.05 27.91 -14.33
C SER A 869 37.23 27.31 -15.11
N PRO A 870 36.99 26.65 -16.25
CA PRO A 870 38.06 26.04 -17.06
C PRO A 870 39.12 27.03 -17.57
N ASP A 871 38.76 28.31 -17.75
CA ASP A 871 39.69 29.39 -18.12
C ASP A 871 40.47 29.97 -16.92
N GLY A 872 40.14 29.52 -15.70
CA GLY A 872 40.75 29.94 -14.45
C GLY A 872 40.44 31.37 -14.02
N ARG A 873 39.52 32.08 -14.69
CA ARG A 873 39.21 33.49 -14.41
C ARG A 873 38.12 33.68 -13.37
N THR A 874 37.27 32.69 -13.18
CA THR A 874 36.13 32.75 -12.27
C THR A 874 36.21 31.63 -11.24
N LEU A 875 35.91 31.95 -9.99
CA LEU A 875 35.71 30.99 -8.94
C LEU A 875 34.24 31.01 -8.55
N ALA A 876 33.62 29.84 -8.41
CA ALA A 876 32.27 29.71 -7.86
C ALA A 876 32.34 29.10 -6.45
N SER A 877 31.52 29.59 -5.53
CA SER A 877 31.38 29.04 -4.18
C SER A 877 29.91 28.81 -3.85
N ALA A 878 29.58 27.66 -3.26
CA ALA A 878 28.23 27.30 -2.82
C ALA A 878 28.14 27.21 -1.30
N SER A 879 27.04 27.70 -0.73
CA SER A 879 26.89 27.84 0.72
C SER A 879 25.53 27.37 1.25
N TYR A 880 25.51 27.09 2.55
CA TYR A 880 24.31 26.89 3.35
C TYR A 880 23.41 28.14 3.44
N ASP A 881 23.88 29.31 3.00
CA ASP A 881 23.06 30.52 2.86
C ASP A 881 22.09 30.48 1.66
N LYS A 882 22.02 29.33 0.97
CA LYS A 882 21.16 29.06 -0.20
C LYS A 882 21.62 29.71 -1.50
N THR A 883 22.81 30.33 -1.51
CA THR A 883 23.34 31.03 -2.68
C THR A 883 24.58 30.35 -3.26
N VAL A 884 24.84 30.67 -4.54
CA VAL A 884 26.15 30.47 -5.16
C VAL A 884 26.74 31.84 -5.46
N ARG A 885 28.00 32.08 -5.13
CA ARG A 885 28.71 33.34 -5.45
C ARG A 885 29.81 33.11 -6.47
N LEU A 886 29.95 34.06 -7.38
CA LEU A 886 31.06 34.10 -8.33
C LEU A 886 32.06 35.20 -7.96
N TRP A 887 33.33 34.85 -8.09
CA TRP A 887 34.47 35.70 -7.76
C TRP A 887 35.43 35.77 -8.94
N ASP A 888 36.14 36.87 -9.06
CA ASP A 888 37.32 36.97 -9.90
C ASP A 888 38.47 36.18 -9.27
N ALA A 889 38.97 35.17 -9.97
CA ALA A 889 39.96 34.24 -9.42
C ALA A 889 41.34 34.88 -9.20
N ALA A 890 41.68 35.96 -9.91
CA ALA A 890 42.98 36.62 -9.84
C ALA A 890 43.04 37.66 -8.72
N SER A 891 42.00 38.49 -8.61
CA SER A 891 41.89 39.58 -7.63
C SER A 891 41.14 39.21 -6.35
N GLY A 892 40.37 38.11 -6.38
CA GLY A 892 39.43 37.75 -5.30
C GLY A 892 38.21 38.66 -5.21
N ALA A 893 37.99 39.55 -6.18
CA ALA A 893 36.84 40.45 -6.16
C ALA A 893 35.52 39.69 -6.33
N TYR A 894 34.52 40.04 -5.52
CA TYR A 894 33.14 39.56 -5.70
C TYR A 894 32.60 40.04 -7.05
N ARG A 895 31.96 39.15 -7.82
CA ARG A 895 31.33 39.47 -9.11
C ARG A 895 29.82 39.48 -9.03
N GLN A 896 29.22 38.36 -8.62
CA GLN A 896 27.76 38.21 -8.59
C GLN A 896 27.29 37.09 -7.66
N THR A 897 26.04 37.17 -7.21
CA THR A 897 25.34 36.11 -6.46
C THR A 897 24.25 35.50 -7.34
N LEU A 898 24.18 34.17 -7.35
CA LEU A 898 23.16 33.39 -8.01
C LEU A 898 22.15 32.94 -6.95
N GLU A 899 20.94 33.50 -7.03
CA GLU A 899 19.84 33.22 -6.11
C GLU A 899 18.74 32.41 -6.81
N GLY A 900 18.10 31.51 -6.08
CA GLY A 900 16.98 30.72 -6.60
C GLY A 900 16.77 29.37 -5.93
N HIS A 901 17.78 28.80 -5.27
CA HIS A 901 17.60 27.58 -4.49
C HIS A 901 16.74 27.82 -3.25
N GLY A 902 15.82 26.90 -2.96
CA GLY A 902 14.91 26.99 -1.81
C GLY A 902 15.58 26.65 -0.47
N ASN A 903 16.74 26.00 -0.53
CA ASN A 903 17.47 25.48 0.62
C ASN A 903 19.00 25.48 0.37
N LYS A 904 19.77 25.03 1.36
CA LYS A 904 21.25 24.97 1.38
C LYS A 904 21.84 24.40 0.09
N VAL A 905 22.82 25.07 -0.51
CA VAL A 905 23.53 24.57 -1.70
C VAL A 905 24.74 23.75 -1.26
N LEU A 906 24.85 22.52 -1.77
CA LEU A 906 25.81 21.51 -1.31
C LEU A 906 26.99 21.30 -2.27
N ALA A 907 26.78 21.51 -3.58
CA ALA A 907 27.83 21.33 -4.58
C ALA A 907 27.69 22.32 -5.74
N VAL A 908 28.84 22.65 -6.36
CA VAL A 908 28.93 23.49 -7.55
C VAL A 908 29.97 22.93 -8.52
N ALA A 909 29.70 22.99 -9.83
CA ALA A 909 30.63 22.55 -10.86
C ALA A 909 30.46 23.38 -12.15
N PHE A 910 31.55 23.71 -12.83
CA PHE A 910 31.51 24.31 -14.17
C PHE A 910 31.47 23.23 -15.25
N SER A 911 30.77 23.51 -16.34
CA SER A 911 30.90 22.74 -17.58
C SER A 911 32.31 22.91 -18.17
N PRO A 912 32.82 21.93 -18.95
CA PRO A 912 34.16 22.00 -19.55
C PRO A 912 34.40 23.19 -20.46
N ASP A 913 33.35 23.76 -21.06
CA ASP A 913 33.40 24.98 -21.88
C ASP A 913 33.32 26.28 -21.05
N GLY A 914 33.08 26.18 -19.73
CA GLY A 914 32.95 27.29 -18.80
C GLY A 914 31.68 28.12 -18.93
N ARG A 915 30.77 27.77 -19.85
CA ARG A 915 29.56 28.57 -20.13
C ARG A 915 28.42 28.29 -19.17
N THR A 916 28.40 27.11 -18.59
CA THR A 916 27.32 26.64 -17.71
C THR A 916 27.89 26.31 -16.33
N LEU A 917 27.17 26.71 -15.30
CA LEU A 917 27.44 26.31 -13.93
C LEU A 917 26.30 25.41 -13.44
N ALA A 918 26.61 24.29 -12.81
CA ALA A 918 25.63 23.45 -12.13
C ALA A 918 25.73 23.65 -10.62
N SER A 919 24.59 23.73 -9.93
CA SER A 919 24.53 23.71 -8.47
C SER A 919 23.51 22.70 -7.97
N ALA A 920 23.87 21.95 -6.92
CA ALA A 920 23.01 20.96 -6.27
C ALA A 920 22.63 21.41 -4.86
N SER A 921 21.39 21.16 -4.46
CA SER A 921 20.84 21.70 -3.22
C SER A 921 20.04 20.68 -2.39
N TYR A 922 19.88 21.06 -1.12
CA TYR A 922 19.01 20.41 -0.15
C TYR A 922 17.52 20.51 -0.52
N ASP A 923 17.17 21.37 -1.48
CA ASP A 923 15.82 21.48 -2.03
C ASP A 923 15.44 20.37 -3.03
N LYS A 924 16.32 19.37 -3.20
CA LYS A 924 16.16 18.21 -4.10
C LYS A 924 16.34 18.53 -5.59
N THR A 925 16.76 19.74 -5.92
CA THR A 925 16.96 20.18 -7.31
C THR A 925 18.44 20.33 -7.66
N VAL A 926 18.71 20.26 -8.96
CA VAL A 926 19.96 20.74 -9.56
C VAL A 926 19.62 21.91 -10.48
N ARG A 927 20.31 23.03 -10.36
CA ARG A 927 20.10 24.19 -11.25
C ARG A 927 21.28 24.37 -12.19
N LEU A 928 20.97 24.69 -13.44
CA LEU A 928 21.94 25.07 -14.46
C LEU A 928 21.86 26.58 -14.69
N TRP A 929 22.98 27.26 -14.53
CA TRP A 929 23.13 28.70 -14.66
C TRP A 929 23.99 29.05 -15.85
N ASP A 930 23.68 30.14 -16.51
CA ASP A 930 24.60 30.79 -17.43
C ASP A 930 25.74 31.45 -16.62
N ALA A 931 26.98 31.02 -16.85
CA ALA A 931 28.11 31.47 -16.05
C ALA A 931 28.44 32.97 -16.22
N ALA A 932 28.09 33.56 -17.36
CA ALA A 932 28.41 34.95 -17.69
C ALA A 932 27.37 35.92 -17.12
N SER A 933 26.09 35.65 -17.33
CA SER A 933 24.96 36.48 -16.91
C SER A 933 24.43 36.14 -15.52
N GLY A 934 24.71 34.93 -15.02
CA GLY A 934 24.14 34.43 -13.77
C GLY A 934 22.68 33.99 -13.86
N ALA A 935 22.06 34.02 -15.05
CA ALA A 935 20.68 33.61 -15.22
C ALA A 935 20.50 32.10 -15.03
N CYS A 936 19.45 31.70 -14.29
CA CYS A 936 19.05 30.30 -14.19
C CYS A 936 18.45 29.85 -15.53
N ARG A 937 19.13 28.95 -16.25
CA ARG A 937 18.68 28.40 -17.53
C ARG A 937 17.65 27.29 -17.32
N GLN A 938 17.92 26.36 -16.40
CA GLN A 938 17.09 25.19 -16.16
C GLN A 938 17.12 24.76 -14.69
N THR A 939 16.01 24.20 -14.22
CA THR A 939 15.91 23.52 -12.93
C THR A 939 15.61 22.05 -13.20
N LEU A 940 16.53 21.18 -12.84
CA LEU A 940 16.44 19.73 -13.01
C LEU A 940 15.81 19.13 -11.75
N GLU A 941 14.61 18.58 -11.92
CA GLU A 941 13.81 17.97 -10.87
C GLU A 941 13.73 16.46 -11.05
N GLY A 942 13.57 15.73 -9.94
CA GLY A 942 13.29 14.29 -9.99
C GLY A 942 13.93 13.48 -8.87
N HIS A 943 14.95 13.99 -8.17
CA HIS A 943 15.48 13.33 -6.98
C HIS A 943 14.44 13.31 -5.84
N GLY A 944 14.33 12.18 -5.13
CA GLY A 944 13.35 12.03 -4.04
C GLY A 944 13.76 12.75 -2.74
N ILE A 945 15.07 12.95 -2.58
CA ILE A 945 15.76 13.53 -1.41
C ILE A 945 16.83 14.51 -1.92
N TYR A 946 17.47 15.25 -1.01
CA TYR A 946 18.49 16.27 -1.31
C TYR A 946 19.68 15.75 -2.13
N VAL A 947 20.21 16.63 -2.98
CA VAL A 947 21.30 16.34 -3.91
C VAL A 947 22.62 16.85 -3.34
N HIS A 948 23.58 15.94 -3.13
CA HIS A 948 24.86 16.22 -2.48
C HIS A 948 25.98 16.59 -3.44
N GLY A 949 26.03 15.98 -4.62
CA GLY A 949 27.15 16.12 -5.54
C GLY A 949 26.68 16.33 -6.98
N VAL A 950 27.46 17.08 -7.75
CA VAL A 950 27.28 17.27 -9.20
C VAL A 950 28.62 17.21 -9.92
N ALA A 951 28.64 16.62 -11.11
CA ALA A 951 29.81 16.60 -11.97
C ALA A 951 29.40 16.56 -13.46
N PHE A 952 30.08 17.34 -14.30
CA PHE A 952 29.92 17.26 -15.75
C PHE A 952 30.81 16.17 -16.34
N SER A 953 30.35 15.52 -17.41
CA SER A 953 31.21 14.72 -18.27
C SER A 953 32.24 15.61 -18.98
N PRO A 954 33.41 15.08 -19.38
CA PRO A 954 34.45 15.87 -20.03
C PRO A 954 34.05 16.51 -21.38
N ASP A 955 33.06 15.93 -22.06
CA ASP A 955 32.48 16.49 -23.29
C ASP A 955 31.40 17.56 -23.02
N GLY A 956 31.03 17.75 -21.74
CA GLY A 956 30.03 18.71 -21.31
C GLY A 956 28.59 18.35 -21.67
N LYS A 957 28.33 17.18 -22.27
CA LYS A 957 26.99 16.78 -22.74
C LYS A 957 26.15 16.09 -21.67
N THR A 958 26.79 15.56 -20.63
CA THR A 958 26.12 14.84 -19.55
C THR A 958 26.45 15.50 -18.22
N LEU A 959 25.43 15.73 -17.38
CA LEU A 959 25.61 16.07 -15.98
C LEU A 959 25.23 14.86 -15.14
N ALA A 960 26.03 14.53 -14.13
CA ALA A 960 25.67 13.54 -13.13
C ALA A 960 25.40 14.20 -11.78
N SER A 961 24.35 13.77 -11.09
CA SER A 961 23.99 14.22 -9.75
C SER A 961 23.87 13.06 -8.79
N ALA A 962 24.44 13.21 -7.59
CA ALA A 962 24.43 12.22 -6.52
C ALA A 962 23.50 12.67 -5.39
N SER A 963 22.61 11.79 -4.93
CA SER A 963 21.58 12.13 -3.93
C SER A 963 21.53 11.16 -2.76
N HIS A 964 20.97 11.65 -1.66
CA HIS A 964 20.58 10.83 -0.51
C HIS A 964 19.41 9.87 -0.79
N ASP A 965 18.74 9.97 -1.94
CA ASP A 965 17.78 8.97 -2.39
C ASP A 965 18.44 7.65 -2.84
N LYS A 966 19.76 7.52 -2.62
CA LYS A 966 20.59 6.34 -2.94
C LYS A 966 20.82 6.15 -4.43
N THR A 967 20.55 7.17 -5.23
CA THR A 967 20.71 7.14 -6.67
C THR A 967 21.70 8.18 -7.18
N VAL A 968 22.30 7.87 -8.31
CA VAL A 968 22.94 8.84 -9.19
C VAL A 968 22.02 9.07 -10.38
N ARG A 969 21.76 10.30 -10.78
CA ARG A 969 21.03 10.62 -12.01
C ARG A 969 21.95 11.26 -13.03
N LEU A 970 21.74 10.90 -14.30
CA LEU A 970 22.40 11.48 -15.45
C LEU A 970 21.39 12.34 -16.22
N TRP A 971 21.83 13.51 -16.66
CA TRP A 971 21.02 14.51 -17.33
C TRP A 971 21.72 14.96 -18.61
N ASP A 972 20.93 15.27 -19.63
CA ASP A 972 21.39 16.01 -20.78
C ASP A 972 21.58 17.49 -20.40
N THR A 973 22.74 18.05 -20.73
CA THR A 973 23.07 19.43 -20.30
C THR A 973 22.45 20.51 -21.19
N ALA A 974 22.06 20.17 -22.42
CA ALA A 974 21.47 21.11 -23.36
C ALA A 974 19.95 21.18 -23.19
N SER A 975 19.29 20.03 -23.14
CA SER A 975 17.83 19.93 -22.99
C SER A 975 17.37 19.92 -21.54
N GLY A 976 18.24 19.54 -20.59
CA GLY A 976 17.86 19.31 -19.19
C GLY A 976 17.09 17.99 -18.99
N ALA A 977 16.96 17.18 -20.04
CA ALA A 977 16.24 15.91 -19.95
C ALA A 977 16.97 14.91 -19.05
N HIS A 978 16.21 14.17 -18.27
CA HIS A 978 16.73 13.02 -17.53
C HIS A 978 17.15 11.93 -18.51
N ARG A 979 18.38 11.42 -18.40
CA ARG A 979 18.92 10.35 -19.24
C ARG A 979 18.86 8.99 -18.55
N GLN A 980 19.28 8.93 -17.29
CA GLN A 980 19.39 7.64 -16.59
C GLN A 980 19.41 7.82 -15.08
N THR A 981 18.81 6.86 -14.35
CA THR A 981 19.00 6.71 -12.90
C THR A 981 19.83 5.47 -12.59
N LEU A 982 20.85 5.60 -11.77
CA LEU A 982 21.78 4.54 -11.41
C LEU A 982 21.60 4.28 -9.92
N GLY A 983 20.90 3.18 -9.63
CA GLY A 983 20.67 2.67 -8.28
C GLY A 983 21.67 1.58 -7.90
N GLY A 984 21.51 1.02 -6.71
CA GLY A 984 22.33 -0.10 -6.24
C GLY A 984 23.28 0.27 -5.10
N HIS A 985 23.48 1.56 -4.81
CA HIS A 985 24.02 1.96 -3.52
C HIS A 985 23.04 1.56 -2.41
N GLY A 986 23.54 0.93 -1.34
CA GLY A 986 22.68 0.50 -0.24
C GLY A 986 22.05 1.67 0.51
N LEU A 987 22.76 2.82 0.53
CA LEU A 987 22.45 4.04 1.25
C LEU A 987 22.95 5.29 0.48
N TYR A 988 23.15 6.41 1.16
CA TYR A 988 23.40 7.74 0.58
C TYR A 988 24.61 7.83 -0.36
N VAL A 989 24.51 8.68 -1.39
CA VAL A 989 25.63 8.99 -2.31
C VAL A 989 26.07 10.44 -2.08
N HIS A 990 27.34 10.63 -1.74
CA HIS A 990 27.90 11.95 -1.40
C HIS A 990 28.71 12.56 -2.54
N GLY A 991 29.67 11.80 -3.07
CA GLY A 991 30.63 12.28 -4.07
C GLY A 991 30.42 11.64 -5.43
N ILE A 992 30.71 12.40 -6.49
CA ILE A 992 30.70 11.91 -7.87
C ILE A 992 31.81 12.57 -8.68
N ALA A 993 32.47 11.80 -9.55
CA ALA A 993 33.51 12.30 -10.45
C ALA A 993 33.57 11.49 -11.74
N PHE A 994 33.67 12.15 -12.89
CA PHE A 994 33.94 11.51 -14.19
C PHE A 994 35.43 11.26 -14.38
N SER A 995 35.77 10.19 -15.10
CA SER A 995 37.12 9.99 -15.61
C SER A 995 37.42 11.03 -16.71
N PRO A 996 38.67 11.47 -16.89
CA PRO A 996 39.03 12.45 -17.92
C PRO A 996 38.77 12.04 -19.37
N ASP A 997 38.46 10.77 -19.67
CA ASP A 997 38.00 10.32 -21.00
C ASP A 997 36.48 10.24 -21.13
N GLY A 998 35.73 10.43 -20.05
CA GLY A 998 34.28 10.30 -20.02
C GLY A 998 33.77 8.89 -20.18
N LYS A 999 34.65 7.87 -20.24
CA LYS A 999 34.26 6.46 -20.38
C LYS A 999 33.80 5.84 -19.08
N MET A 1000 34.15 6.44 -17.95
CA MET A 1000 33.77 5.97 -16.63
C MET A 1000 33.39 7.13 -15.72
N PHE A 1001 32.67 6.81 -14.64
CA PHE A 1001 32.59 7.71 -13.50
C PHE A 1001 32.58 6.92 -12.19
N ALA A 1002 32.96 7.59 -11.11
CA ALA A 1002 32.99 7.05 -9.76
C ALA A 1002 31.94 7.74 -8.90
N SER A 1003 31.33 6.98 -7.98
CA SER A 1003 30.39 7.50 -6.99
C SER A 1003 30.71 6.95 -5.60
N ALA A 1004 30.73 7.83 -4.60
CA ALA A 1004 31.05 7.50 -3.22
C ALA A 1004 29.79 7.36 -2.36
N SER A 1005 29.73 6.30 -1.55
CA SER A 1005 28.61 6.04 -0.65
C SER A 1005 28.99 6.20 0.82
N GLY A 1006 28.05 6.70 1.62
CA GLY A 1006 28.16 6.84 3.07
C GLY A 1006 28.35 5.50 3.77
N ASN A 1007 27.29 4.73 4.03
CA ASN A 1007 27.38 3.62 5.00
C ASN A 1007 27.96 2.30 4.47
N ASN A 1008 28.06 2.13 3.15
CA ASN A 1008 28.70 0.92 2.62
C ASN A 1008 30.23 1.07 2.58
N ASN A 1009 30.78 2.23 2.98
CA ASN A 1009 32.22 2.54 2.96
C ASN A 1009 32.89 2.23 1.60
N THR A 1010 32.12 2.39 0.52
CA THR A 1010 32.49 1.93 -0.83
C THR A 1010 32.48 3.05 -1.84
N VAL A 1011 33.32 2.85 -2.86
CA VAL A 1011 33.27 3.61 -4.10
C VAL A 1011 32.79 2.68 -5.20
N ARG A 1012 31.83 3.10 -6.01
CA ARG A 1012 31.39 2.34 -7.19
C ARG A 1012 31.93 2.97 -8.45
N LEU A 1013 32.42 2.12 -9.35
CA LEU A 1013 32.82 2.46 -10.71
C LEU A 1013 31.71 2.07 -11.68
N TRP A 1014 31.44 2.98 -12.61
CA TRP A 1014 30.41 2.83 -13.63
C TRP A 1014 31.03 3.04 -15.00
N ASP A 1015 30.64 2.20 -15.94
CA ASP A 1015 30.95 2.38 -17.35
C ASP A 1015 29.91 3.29 -17.99
N VAL A 1016 30.38 4.25 -18.78
CA VAL A 1016 29.57 5.12 -19.62
C VAL A 1016 29.71 4.59 -21.04
N ALA A 1017 28.71 3.85 -21.52
CA ALA A 1017 28.70 3.43 -22.92
C ALA A 1017 28.47 4.66 -23.79
N ILE A 1018 29.54 5.18 -24.39
CA ILE A 1018 29.48 6.23 -25.40
C ILE A 1018 28.94 5.57 -26.67
N SER A 1019 27.82 6.10 -27.17
CA SER A 1019 27.21 5.76 -28.45
C SER A 1019 28.23 5.91 -29.59
N ASN A 1020 28.91 4.82 -29.92
CA ASN A 1020 29.66 4.63 -31.16
C ASN A 1020 29.36 3.22 -31.65
N ILE A 1021 28.14 3.01 -32.15
CA ILE A 1021 27.83 1.96 -33.12
C ILE A 1021 26.92 2.58 -34.17
#